data_AF-A0A919TZ67-F1
#
_entry.id   AF-A0A919TZ67-F1
#
_cell.length_a   1.000
_cell.length_b   1.000
_cell.length_c   1.000
_cell.angle_alpha   90.00
_cell.angle_beta   90.00
_cell.angle_gamma   90.00
#
_symmetry.space_group_name_H-M   'P 1'
#
loop_
_entity.id
_entity.type
_entity.pdbx_description
1 polymer ?
#
loop_
_entity_poly.entity_id
_entity_poly.type
_entity_poly.pdbx_seq_one_letter_code
_entity_poly.pdbx_strand_id
1 'polypeptide(L)'
;MADLLLPPAQSLPVLDVALFDAPTIRGLTERAADDRARPWPTLLASGYARYFRDGDRDAYEQLLWERTDRLTRTAVLAAATRDPAWIDAAADGVLLFCEQSTWCWPAHDDSHARHGSVLPTVTSPYLDLGAGEVAMQLAWIDHLLGPLFDTAMPGLRARIRYEVDRRVLTPFETRRDWHWLAEPLSNWSPWIHGNVLVAALRLVDDTARRDRLVRLIADGLDRYAASLPPDGAIDEGYSYWWNGACRLLEAYDLLAYASNGALGDATAWPALRETVAFPHRLHLGGNWYVNHADGWARPPLSQPWHALHRAARLFGDREAEAHAAAHRNPSAPVLDESQGLGRLLTALTDPAWQAAAHPPTASPAPTPGLTPTPIPADADADADADADAPNAPDLVEFPQGVSTNSTRSRQTPTPALTSNPNPRDLGESAFGTDTSSTRSRLTPTPAAAPAPPPPDLAEQPLAADTNPTRSRQSSTPTLTSNPNPRDLGESAFGTDTSSTRSRLTPTPAAAPAPSTPDLAEQPLGANTNPTRSQRPPAPTPSLRDLGENALGTDTNPTRSQQSAQPTAAPAPATPDLAEQPLGADANPTRSQQSAQPTAAPAPATPDLAEQPLGANANPTRSRESAVGRGVGVDVWFPSTQVLVRRGGRVALAVKGGHNGENHNHNDVGSVIVALGGVPVVVDPGRPTYTRETFGADRYSIWTMRSSWHNTPTILGLEQLDGREYAAADVRVGDGGISLELSHAYGMGGSWRRTASLDHDVVLVRDEWELGGGGTSLIHYVLAGSVSVGDGFAEVVALESAGRLILSWEPAVTCAVTVRELDDPMLGDVWGERLTRLDIDVTGLGPSGSLELTVKEQR
;
A
#
# COMPACT_ATOMS: atom_id res chain seq x y z
N MET A 1 15.52 -3.55 29.56
CA MET A 1 14.12 -3.49 29.06
C MET A 1 13.17 -3.35 30.21
N ALA A 2 13.28 -4.20 31.24
CA ALA A 2 12.68 -3.90 32.54
C ALA A 2 13.02 -2.45 32.93
N ASP A 3 12.01 -1.73 33.38
CA ASP A 3 12.04 -0.31 33.76
C ASP A 3 12.41 0.71 32.65
N LEU A 4 12.51 0.31 31.36
CA LEU A 4 12.65 1.26 30.24
C LEU A 4 11.31 1.82 29.77
N LEU A 5 10.22 1.05 29.84
CA LEU A 5 8.92 1.43 29.28
C LEU A 5 8.04 2.16 30.31
N LEU A 6 7.56 3.35 29.96
CA LEU A 6 6.57 4.12 30.73
C LEU A 6 5.36 3.26 31.10
N PRO A 7 4.68 3.47 32.25
CA PRO A 7 3.49 2.71 32.64
C PRO A 7 2.37 2.75 31.57
N PRO A 8 1.45 1.77 31.51
CA PRO A 8 0.39 1.72 30.48
C PRO A 8 -0.56 2.93 30.42
N ALA A 9 -0.56 3.78 31.45
CA ALA A 9 -1.28 5.06 31.49
C ALA A 9 -0.51 6.26 30.90
N GLN A 10 0.76 6.06 30.51
CA GLN A 10 1.69 7.11 30.09
C GLN A 10 2.49 6.71 28.84
N SER A 11 2.38 5.46 28.38
CA SER A 11 3.12 4.88 27.25
C SER A 11 2.66 5.32 25.86
N LEU A 12 1.52 6.01 25.75
CA LEU A 12 1.06 6.67 24.52
C LEU A 12 1.04 8.20 24.71
N PRO A 13 1.28 9.00 23.64
CA PRO A 13 1.21 10.46 23.64
C PRO A 13 0.01 11.05 24.38
N VAL A 14 0.24 12.10 25.17
CA VAL A 14 -0.85 12.88 25.82
C VAL A 14 -1.61 13.68 24.75
N LEU A 15 -2.90 13.42 24.62
CA LEU A 15 -3.76 14.03 23.61
C LEU A 15 -4.51 15.22 24.20
N ASP A 16 -3.99 16.44 23.99
CA ASP A 16 -4.71 17.65 24.37
C ASP A 16 -5.82 17.98 23.36
N VAL A 17 -7.07 17.74 23.78
CA VAL A 17 -8.27 18.04 22.98
C VAL A 17 -8.44 19.54 22.68
N ALA A 18 -7.74 20.44 23.40
CA ALA A 18 -7.73 21.86 23.07
C ALA A 18 -6.90 22.20 21.81
N LEU A 19 -6.06 21.28 21.33
CA LEU A 19 -5.30 21.41 20.08
C LEU A 19 -6.04 20.88 18.84
N PHE A 20 -7.21 20.25 18.99
CA PHE A 20 -7.90 19.59 17.88
C PHE A 20 -8.32 20.58 16.76
N ASP A 21 -7.86 20.30 15.54
CA ASP A 21 -8.09 21.13 14.34
C ASP A 21 -9.59 21.35 14.07
N ALA A 22 -10.01 22.62 14.10
CA ALA A 22 -11.41 22.98 13.98
C ALA A 22 -12.05 22.63 12.61
N PRO A 23 -11.36 22.77 11.45
CA PRO A 23 -11.80 22.18 10.18
C PRO A 23 -12.10 20.67 10.26
N THR A 24 -11.19 19.85 10.80
CA THR A 24 -11.42 18.41 11.00
C THR A 24 -12.63 18.17 11.91
N ILE A 25 -12.73 18.82 13.07
CA ILE A 25 -13.83 18.59 14.01
C ILE A 25 -15.20 18.96 13.40
N ARG A 26 -15.29 20.01 12.55
CA ARG A 26 -16.52 20.31 11.81
C ARG A 26 -16.87 19.20 10.81
N GLY A 27 -15.93 18.80 9.96
CA GLY A 27 -16.18 17.74 8.97
C GLY A 27 -16.55 16.39 9.57
N LEU A 28 -15.95 16.03 10.71
CA LEU A 28 -16.33 14.84 11.49
C LEU A 28 -17.75 14.99 12.06
N THR A 29 -18.12 16.16 12.58
CA THR A 29 -19.45 16.43 13.13
C THR A 29 -20.54 16.34 12.05
N GLU A 30 -20.27 16.89 10.86
CA GLU A 30 -21.18 16.86 9.71
C GLU A 30 -21.44 15.41 9.27
N ARG A 31 -20.39 14.61 9.01
CA ARG A 31 -20.54 13.19 8.62
C ARG A 31 -21.17 12.34 9.73
N ALA A 32 -20.86 12.60 10.99
CA ALA A 32 -21.44 11.86 12.11
C ALA A 32 -22.93 12.20 12.35
N ALA A 33 -23.44 13.33 11.86
CA ALA A 33 -24.87 13.62 11.89
C ALA A 33 -25.65 12.68 10.96
N ASP A 34 -25.12 12.43 9.75
CA ASP A 34 -25.68 11.46 8.79
C ASP A 34 -25.57 10.02 9.30
N ASP A 35 -24.55 9.69 10.11
CA ASP A 35 -24.47 8.41 10.82
C ASP A 35 -25.56 8.24 11.88
N ARG A 36 -25.91 9.29 12.65
CA ARG A 36 -26.98 9.22 13.67
C ARG A 36 -28.35 8.90 13.05
N ALA A 37 -28.57 9.20 11.77
CA ALA A 37 -29.79 8.84 11.03
C ALA A 37 -29.82 7.38 10.52
N ARG A 38 -28.71 6.62 10.64
CA ARG A 38 -28.52 5.31 10.01
C ARG A 38 -28.13 4.24 11.05
N PRO A 39 -28.59 2.98 10.91
CA PRO A 39 -28.12 1.89 11.75
C PRO A 39 -26.61 1.68 11.57
N TRP A 40 -25.96 1.05 12.55
CA TRP A 40 -24.57 0.63 12.41
C TRP A 40 -24.40 -0.39 11.26
N PRO A 41 -23.32 -0.33 10.46
CA PRO A 41 -23.08 -1.29 9.38
C PRO A 41 -23.04 -2.71 9.92
N THR A 42 -23.85 -3.59 9.34
CA THR A 42 -24.05 -4.97 9.81
C THR A 42 -23.33 -5.95 8.89
N LEU A 43 -22.21 -6.49 9.38
CA LEU A 43 -21.42 -7.48 8.67
C LEU A 43 -22.12 -8.84 8.66
N LEU A 44 -22.32 -9.42 7.46
CA LEU A 44 -23.07 -10.66 7.26
C LEU A 44 -22.16 -11.81 6.83
N ALA A 45 -22.43 -13.02 7.35
CA ALA A 45 -21.76 -14.25 6.93
C ALA A 45 -21.94 -14.55 5.42
N SER A 46 -23.04 -14.08 4.80
CA SER A 46 -23.24 -14.14 3.36
C SER A 46 -22.27 -13.25 2.58
N GLY A 47 -21.87 -12.10 3.13
CA GLY A 47 -20.86 -11.20 2.59
C GLY A 47 -19.45 -11.77 2.74
N TYR A 48 -19.09 -12.25 3.94
CA TYR A 48 -17.79 -12.89 4.19
C TYR A 48 -17.54 -14.08 3.24
N ALA A 49 -18.59 -14.86 2.97
CA ALA A 49 -18.54 -15.99 2.08
C ALA A 49 -18.45 -15.63 0.57
N ARG A 50 -18.53 -14.36 0.16
CA ARG A 50 -18.42 -13.97 -1.26
C ARG A 50 -17.03 -14.21 -1.82
N TYR A 51 -15.99 -13.80 -1.11
CA TYR A 51 -14.59 -14.04 -1.50
C TYR A 51 -14.32 -15.50 -1.91
N PHE A 52 -14.87 -16.47 -1.17
CA PHE A 52 -14.73 -17.91 -1.44
C PHE A 52 -15.71 -18.48 -2.50
N ARG A 53 -16.66 -17.68 -3.00
CA ARG A 53 -17.70 -18.08 -3.98
C ARG A 53 -17.55 -17.42 -5.35
N ASP A 54 -17.36 -16.10 -5.36
CA ASP A 54 -17.32 -15.25 -6.56
C ASP A 54 -16.07 -14.34 -6.61
N GLY A 55 -15.25 -14.34 -5.56
CA GLY A 55 -14.00 -13.57 -5.49
C GLY A 55 -14.14 -12.15 -4.93
N ASP A 56 -15.35 -11.70 -4.62
CA ASP A 56 -15.64 -10.36 -4.11
C ASP A 56 -15.34 -10.25 -2.60
N ARG A 57 -14.37 -9.39 -2.27
CA ARG A 57 -14.05 -8.98 -0.89
C ARG A 57 -14.76 -7.67 -0.49
N ASP A 58 -14.92 -6.77 -1.45
CA ASP A 58 -15.38 -5.40 -1.29
C ASP A 58 -16.74 -5.27 -0.60
N ALA A 59 -17.72 -6.13 -0.93
CA ALA A 59 -19.05 -6.04 -0.33
C ALA A 59 -19.07 -6.36 1.18
N TYR A 60 -18.03 -7.01 1.71
CA TYR A 60 -17.82 -7.16 3.15
C TYR A 60 -16.92 -6.05 3.71
N GLU A 61 -15.83 -5.73 3.01
CA GLU A 61 -14.81 -4.79 3.47
C GLU A 61 -15.30 -3.33 3.47
N GLN A 62 -16.11 -2.88 2.51
CA GLN A 62 -16.71 -1.54 2.51
C GLN A 62 -17.60 -1.29 3.75
N LEU A 63 -18.36 -2.31 4.19
CA LEU A 63 -19.17 -2.24 5.42
C LEU A 63 -18.31 -2.29 6.69
N LEU A 64 -17.10 -2.86 6.62
CA LEU A 64 -16.11 -2.83 7.69
C LEU A 64 -15.48 -1.43 7.78
N TRP A 65 -15.12 -0.81 6.65
CA TRP A 65 -14.60 0.56 6.60
C TRP A 65 -15.61 1.57 7.14
N GLU A 66 -16.87 1.53 6.69
CA GLU A 66 -17.90 2.45 7.21
C GLU A 66 -18.08 2.31 8.74
N ARG A 67 -17.93 1.09 9.28
CA ARG A 67 -17.97 0.83 10.73
C ARG A 67 -16.74 1.39 11.45
N THR A 68 -15.54 1.16 10.91
CA THR A 68 -14.26 1.67 11.45
C THR A 68 -14.25 3.19 11.47
N ASP A 69 -14.62 3.82 10.35
CA ASP A 69 -14.70 5.26 10.16
C ASP A 69 -15.72 5.91 11.11
N ARG A 70 -16.92 5.32 11.22
CA ARG A 70 -17.95 5.79 12.16
C ARG A 70 -17.49 5.71 13.61
N LEU A 71 -16.74 4.68 14.00
CA LEU A 71 -16.15 4.59 15.35
C LEU A 71 -15.03 5.62 15.55
N THR A 72 -14.18 5.85 14.54
CA THR A 72 -13.18 6.93 14.58
C THR A 72 -13.84 8.31 14.73
N ARG A 73 -14.91 8.59 13.98
CA ARG A 73 -15.74 9.80 14.11
C ARG A 73 -16.31 9.96 15.52
N THR A 74 -17.04 8.96 16.03
CA THR A 74 -17.69 9.07 17.35
C THR A 74 -16.68 9.17 18.49
N ALA A 75 -15.53 8.47 18.41
CA ALA A 75 -14.50 8.54 19.44
C ALA A 75 -13.85 9.94 19.55
N VAL A 76 -13.51 10.57 18.42
CA VAL A 76 -12.95 11.93 18.41
C VAL A 76 -13.99 12.95 18.90
N LEU A 77 -15.25 12.84 18.47
CA LEU A 77 -16.32 13.75 18.90
C LEU A 77 -16.65 13.59 20.39
N ALA A 78 -16.64 12.37 20.93
CA ALA A 78 -16.81 12.11 22.35
C ALA A 78 -15.72 12.79 23.20
N ALA A 79 -14.46 12.73 22.75
CA ALA A 79 -13.34 13.39 23.42
C ALA A 79 -13.42 14.92 23.37
N ALA A 80 -13.73 15.46 22.18
CA ALA A 80 -13.77 16.90 21.93
C ALA A 80 -14.94 17.60 22.64
N THR A 81 -16.12 16.97 22.66
CA THR A 81 -17.37 17.59 23.17
C THR A 81 -17.73 17.17 24.59
N ARG A 82 -17.38 15.93 24.98
CA ARG A 82 -17.90 15.24 26.18
C ARG A 82 -19.44 15.11 26.22
N ASP A 83 -20.11 15.18 25.06
CA ASP A 83 -21.54 14.86 24.90
C ASP A 83 -21.78 13.38 25.24
N PRO A 84 -22.65 13.05 26.23
CA PRO A 84 -23.06 11.68 26.50
C PRO A 84 -23.50 10.91 25.25
N ALA A 85 -24.22 11.55 24.31
CA ALA A 85 -24.68 10.88 23.10
C ALA A 85 -23.57 10.60 22.07
N TRP A 86 -22.37 11.20 22.19
CA TRP A 86 -21.18 10.74 21.47
C TRP A 86 -20.40 9.68 22.25
N ILE A 87 -20.37 9.76 23.59
CA ILE A 87 -19.75 8.74 24.45
C ILE A 87 -20.47 7.39 24.30
N ASP A 88 -21.80 7.38 24.33
CA ASP A 88 -22.64 6.19 24.10
C ASP A 88 -22.41 5.62 22.69
N ALA A 89 -22.37 6.48 21.67
CA ALA A 89 -22.11 6.05 20.30
C ALA A 89 -20.68 5.49 20.10
N ALA A 90 -19.68 5.98 20.84
CA ALA A 90 -18.35 5.38 20.85
C ALA A 90 -18.35 4.02 21.57
N ALA A 91 -19.09 3.89 22.67
CA ALA A 91 -19.25 2.63 23.41
C ALA A 91 -19.97 1.54 22.60
N ASP A 92 -21.04 1.88 21.88
CA ASP A 92 -21.74 0.99 20.94
C ASP A 92 -20.79 0.44 19.86
N GLY A 93 -20.01 1.32 19.23
CA GLY A 93 -19.06 0.92 18.18
C GLY A 93 -17.96 0.01 18.72
N VAL A 94 -17.40 0.31 19.90
CA VAL A 94 -16.47 -0.60 20.61
C VAL A 94 -17.11 -1.97 20.84
N LEU A 95 -18.34 -2.02 21.35
CA LEU A 95 -19.03 -3.28 21.62
C LEU A 95 -19.28 -4.09 20.33
N LEU A 96 -19.66 -3.43 19.23
CA LEU A 96 -19.85 -4.07 17.93
C LEU A 96 -18.58 -4.71 17.36
N PHE A 97 -17.40 -4.14 17.60
CA PHE A 97 -16.13 -4.78 17.31
C PHE A 97 -15.81 -5.91 18.31
N CYS A 98 -16.08 -5.72 19.60
CA CYS A 98 -15.90 -6.75 20.62
C CYS A 98 -16.71 -8.04 20.34
N GLU A 99 -17.94 -7.93 19.81
CA GLU A 99 -18.77 -9.08 19.42
C GLU A 99 -18.46 -9.66 18.02
N GLN A 100 -17.63 -8.99 17.21
CA GLN A 100 -17.36 -9.42 15.83
C GLN A 100 -16.60 -10.76 15.80
N SER A 101 -17.06 -11.76 15.04
CA SER A 101 -16.51 -13.12 15.10
C SER A 101 -15.02 -13.21 14.77
N THR A 102 -14.55 -12.37 13.83
CA THR A 102 -13.13 -12.15 13.53
C THR A 102 -12.86 -10.65 13.35
N TRP A 103 -11.59 -10.25 13.44
CA TRP A 103 -11.12 -8.94 12.94
C TRP A 103 -10.26 -9.08 11.66
N CYS A 104 -9.95 -10.31 11.25
CA CYS A 104 -9.24 -10.61 10.01
C CYS A 104 -10.14 -10.37 8.79
N TRP A 105 -9.55 -9.93 7.67
CA TRP A 105 -10.28 -9.72 6.41
C TRP A 105 -10.49 -11.05 5.65
N PRO A 106 -11.59 -11.22 4.88
CA PRO A 106 -11.93 -12.50 4.25
C PRO A 106 -10.81 -13.11 3.38
N ALA A 107 -10.03 -12.26 2.72
CA ALA A 107 -8.94 -12.68 1.84
C ALA A 107 -7.67 -13.13 2.58
N HIS A 108 -7.55 -12.85 3.88
CA HIS A 108 -6.35 -13.08 4.69
C HIS A 108 -6.51 -14.25 5.69
N ASP A 109 -7.75 -14.67 5.94
CA ASP A 109 -8.10 -15.69 6.94
C ASP A 109 -7.76 -17.11 6.48
N ASP A 110 -6.80 -17.75 7.16
CA ASP A 110 -6.41 -19.13 6.87
C ASP A 110 -7.43 -20.19 7.34
N SER A 111 -8.58 -19.80 7.91
CA SER A 111 -9.65 -20.72 8.33
C SER A 111 -10.13 -21.65 7.22
N HIS A 112 -10.13 -21.19 5.97
CA HIS A 112 -10.46 -22.02 4.82
C HIS A 112 -9.39 -23.10 4.56
N ALA A 113 -8.12 -22.70 4.55
CA ALA A 113 -7.00 -23.61 4.27
C ALA A 113 -6.70 -24.59 5.42
N ARG A 114 -6.87 -24.17 6.68
CA ARG A 114 -6.56 -24.97 7.88
C ARG A 114 -7.72 -25.82 8.38
N HIS A 115 -8.95 -25.30 8.29
CA HIS A 115 -10.12 -25.90 8.92
C HIS A 115 -11.23 -26.28 7.92
N GLY A 116 -11.04 -26.02 6.62
CA GLY A 116 -12.07 -26.21 5.58
C GLY A 116 -13.26 -25.26 5.74
N SER A 117 -13.12 -24.18 6.51
CA SER A 117 -14.22 -23.31 6.90
C SER A 117 -14.25 -22.03 6.07
N VAL A 118 -15.38 -21.78 5.40
CA VAL A 118 -15.67 -20.53 4.67
C VAL A 118 -15.90 -19.34 5.63
N LEU A 119 -16.14 -19.61 6.91
CA LEU A 119 -16.30 -18.59 7.96
C LEU A 119 -15.17 -18.69 9.01
N PRO A 120 -14.88 -17.62 9.77
CA PRO A 120 -13.73 -17.62 10.66
C PRO A 120 -13.82 -18.64 11.80
N THR A 121 -12.74 -19.38 12.03
CA THR A 121 -12.62 -20.27 13.19
C THR A 121 -12.30 -19.46 14.43
N VAL A 122 -13.33 -19.04 15.19
CA VAL A 122 -13.22 -18.12 16.34
C VAL A 122 -12.30 -18.57 17.49
N THR A 123 -11.92 -19.84 17.52
CA THR A 123 -10.95 -20.45 18.46
C THR A 123 -9.52 -20.55 17.91
N SER A 124 -9.31 -20.15 16.65
CA SER A 124 -8.03 -20.19 15.93
C SER A 124 -7.86 -18.87 15.16
N PRO A 125 -7.77 -17.72 15.86
CA PRO A 125 -7.73 -16.41 15.22
C PRO A 125 -6.48 -16.23 14.35
N TYR A 126 -6.65 -15.44 13.29
CA TYR A 126 -5.58 -14.98 12.42
C TYR A 126 -5.23 -13.52 12.74
N LEU A 127 -3.95 -13.19 12.70
CA LEU A 127 -3.45 -11.82 12.85
C LEU A 127 -2.93 -11.32 11.49
N ASP A 128 -3.72 -10.45 10.88
CA ASP A 128 -3.45 -9.75 9.63
C ASP A 128 -3.44 -8.22 9.85
N LEU A 129 -3.43 -7.47 8.74
CA LEU A 129 -3.61 -6.03 8.70
C LEU A 129 -4.84 -5.54 9.49
N GLY A 130 -5.97 -6.24 9.36
CA GLY A 130 -7.25 -5.90 9.99
C GLY A 130 -7.31 -6.14 11.49
N ALA A 131 -6.88 -7.32 11.93
CA ALA A 131 -6.82 -7.67 13.34
C ALA A 131 -5.86 -6.75 14.10
N GLY A 132 -4.75 -6.35 13.46
CA GLY A 132 -3.87 -5.29 13.97
C GLY A 132 -4.60 -3.95 14.10
N GLU A 133 -5.20 -3.44 13.01
CA GLU A 133 -5.83 -2.11 12.97
C GLU A 133 -6.96 -1.98 14.02
N VAL A 134 -7.81 -3.00 14.21
CA VAL A 134 -8.86 -2.99 15.24
C VAL A 134 -8.27 -3.00 16.66
N ALA A 135 -7.21 -3.77 16.92
CA ALA A 135 -6.54 -3.76 18.22
C ALA A 135 -5.90 -2.40 18.53
N MET A 136 -5.32 -1.74 17.53
CA MET A 136 -4.77 -0.39 17.63
C MET A 136 -5.88 0.65 17.89
N GLN A 137 -6.98 0.60 17.13
CA GLN A 137 -8.11 1.51 17.30
C GLN A 137 -8.72 1.40 18.71
N LEU A 138 -8.97 0.18 19.19
CA LEU A 138 -9.50 -0.07 20.54
C LEU A 138 -8.53 0.37 21.65
N ALA A 139 -7.21 0.27 21.43
CA ALA A 139 -6.21 0.74 22.38
C ALA A 139 -6.17 2.27 22.48
N TRP A 140 -6.21 2.99 21.35
CA TRP A 140 -6.35 4.46 21.36
C TRP A 140 -7.66 4.92 21.98
N ILE A 141 -8.75 4.18 21.79
CA ILE A 141 -10.03 4.49 22.45
C ILE A 141 -9.94 4.30 23.97
N ASP A 142 -9.31 3.24 24.47
CA ASP A 142 -9.07 3.06 25.92
C ASP A 142 -8.18 4.18 26.50
N HIS A 143 -7.25 4.72 25.70
CA HIS A 143 -6.41 5.87 26.06
C HIS A 143 -7.20 7.18 26.10
N LEU A 144 -7.93 7.49 25.03
CA LEU A 144 -8.64 8.75 24.82
C LEU A 144 -9.91 8.88 25.67
N LEU A 145 -10.70 7.81 25.80
CA LEU A 145 -12.03 7.83 26.43
C LEU A 145 -12.12 7.04 27.73
N GLY A 146 -11.04 6.37 28.18
CA GLY A 146 -11.04 5.48 29.35
C GLY A 146 -11.79 6.04 30.57
N PRO A 147 -11.44 7.22 31.11
CA PRO A 147 -12.12 7.80 32.27
C PRO A 147 -13.61 8.13 32.06
N LEU A 148 -14.02 8.41 30.82
CA LEU A 148 -15.43 8.63 30.47
C LEU A 148 -16.18 7.30 30.46
N PHE A 149 -15.58 6.23 29.91
CA PHE A 149 -16.15 4.89 29.94
C PHE A 149 -16.19 4.29 31.35
N ASP A 150 -15.20 4.53 32.20
CA ASP A 150 -15.23 4.12 33.62
C ASP A 150 -16.36 4.82 34.41
N THR A 151 -16.86 5.95 33.91
CA THR A 151 -17.99 6.70 34.51
C THR A 151 -19.33 6.27 33.90
N ALA A 152 -19.42 6.16 32.57
CA ALA A 152 -20.67 5.92 31.84
C ALA A 152 -21.01 4.43 31.65
N MET A 153 -20.01 3.60 31.32
CA MET A 153 -20.16 2.18 30.97
C MET A 153 -19.12 1.30 31.71
N PRO A 154 -19.18 1.19 33.07
CA PRO A 154 -18.20 0.44 33.84
C PRO A 154 -18.03 -1.01 33.35
N GLY A 155 -16.79 -1.41 33.08
CA GLY A 155 -16.44 -2.73 32.55
C GLY A 155 -16.16 -2.78 31.06
N LEU A 156 -16.53 -1.77 30.26
CA LEU A 156 -16.22 -1.72 28.82
C LEU A 156 -14.70 -1.81 28.55
N ARG A 157 -13.89 -1.14 29.38
CA ARG A 157 -12.42 -1.18 29.34
C ARG A 157 -11.82 -2.56 29.65
N ALA A 158 -12.52 -3.37 30.43
CA ALA A 158 -12.15 -4.77 30.69
C ALA A 158 -12.52 -5.66 29.50
N ARG A 159 -13.67 -5.39 28.85
CA ARG A 159 -14.05 -6.05 27.58
C ARG A 159 -13.02 -5.78 26.48
N ILE A 160 -12.58 -4.54 26.29
CA ILE A 160 -11.50 -4.19 25.34
C ILE A 160 -10.26 -5.05 25.58
N ARG A 161 -9.74 -5.09 26.82
CA ARG A 161 -8.56 -5.89 27.20
C ARG A 161 -8.74 -7.37 26.89
N TYR A 162 -9.84 -7.97 27.31
CA TYR A 162 -10.15 -9.38 27.07
C TYR A 162 -10.22 -9.74 25.58
N GLU A 163 -10.87 -8.90 24.77
CA GLU A 163 -11.09 -9.15 23.36
C GLU A 163 -9.81 -8.95 22.52
N VAL A 164 -9.01 -7.93 22.83
CA VAL A 164 -7.71 -7.69 22.18
C VAL A 164 -6.67 -8.75 22.58
N ASP A 165 -6.67 -9.19 23.84
CA ASP A 165 -5.78 -10.25 24.28
C ASP A 165 -5.99 -11.54 23.51
N ARG A 166 -7.23 -12.06 23.51
CA ARG A 166 -7.53 -13.39 22.95
C ARG A 166 -7.46 -13.43 21.42
N ARG A 167 -7.72 -12.31 20.74
CA ARG A 167 -7.69 -12.23 19.26
C ARG A 167 -6.33 -11.85 18.69
N VAL A 168 -5.49 -11.10 19.44
CA VAL A 168 -4.26 -10.49 18.88
C VAL A 168 -3.03 -10.74 19.76
N LEU A 169 -3.01 -10.34 21.02
CA LEU A 169 -1.77 -10.35 21.83
C LEU A 169 -1.31 -11.77 22.19
N THR A 170 -2.22 -12.59 22.69
CA THR A 170 -1.94 -14.00 23.03
C THR A 170 -1.60 -14.82 21.78
N PRO A 171 -2.32 -14.69 20.64
CA PRO A 171 -1.87 -15.24 19.36
C PRO A 171 -0.47 -14.77 18.94
N PHE A 172 -0.14 -13.47 19.03
CA PHE A 172 1.17 -12.94 18.62
C PHE A 172 2.34 -13.50 19.45
N GLU A 173 2.15 -13.79 20.74
CA GLU A 173 3.15 -14.49 21.56
C GLU A 173 3.28 -15.98 21.22
N THR A 174 2.20 -16.66 20.82
CA THR A 174 2.13 -18.13 20.78
C THR A 174 2.18 -18.74 19.38
N ARG A 175 1.81 -17.97 18.35
CA ARG A 175 1.75 -18.37 16.93
C ARG A 175 2.70 -17.50 16.14
N ARG A 176 3.69 -18.11 15.45
CA ARG A 176 4.76 -17.40 14.71
C ARG A 176 4.92 -17.89 13.26
N ASP A 177 3.90 -18.55 12.72
CA ASP A 177 3.89 -19.21 11.40
C ASP A 177 3.17 -18.39 10.30
N TRP A 178 2.99 -17.09 10.52
CA TRP A 178 2.43 -16.18 9.52
C TRP A 178 3.49 -15.74 8.51
N HIS A 179 3.11 -15.64 7.23
CA HIS A 179 4.01 -15.25 6.14
C HIS A 179 4.70 -13.90 6.39
N TRP A 180 3.97 -12.91 6.94
CA TRP A 180 4.49 -11.55 7.21
C TRP A 180 5.56 -11.48 8.32
N LEU A 181 5.88 -12.60 8.98
CA LEU A 181 7.04 -12.70 9.87
C LEU A 181 8.32 -13.19 9.18
N ALA A 182 8.20 -13.83 8.01
CA ALA A 182 9.29 -14.45 7.27
C ALA A 182 9.85 -13.54 6.16
N GLU A 183 11.06 -13.84 5.68
CA GLU A 183 11.65 -13.18 4.52
C GLU A 183 11.10 -13.76 3.20
N PRO A 184 10.96 -12.96 2.13
CA PRO A 184 11.17 -11.51 2.09
C PRO A 184 10.05 -10.75 2.81
N LEU A 185 10.42 -9.76 3.62
CA LEU A 185 9.45 -8.92 4.33
C LEU A 185 8.78 -7.91 3.38
N SER A 186 7.48 -7.68 3.61
CA SER A 186 6.63 -6.70 2.92
C SER A 186 6.02 -5.69 3.90
N ASN A 187 5.22 -4.75 3.40
CA ASN A 187 4.52 -3.72 4.20
C ASN A 187 3.74 -4.28 5.41
N TRP A 188 3.32 -5.54 5.33
CA TRP A 188 2.58 -6.22 6.39
C TRP A 188 3.34 -6.26 7.71
N SER A 189 4.67 -6.42 7.67
CA SER A 189 5.49 -6.50 8.88
C SER A 189 5.41 -5.21 9.72
N PRO A 190 5.80 -4.02 9.24
CA PRO A 190 5.70 -2.80 10.03
C PRO A 190 4.26 -2.37 10.33
N TRP A 191 3.30 -2.63 9.43
CA TRP A 191 1.87 -2.37 9.70
C TRP A 191 1.38 -3.13 10.93
N ILE A 192 1.59 -4.45 10.96
CA ILE A 192 1.08 -5.30 12.04
C ILE A 192 1.89 -5.08 13.32
N HIS A 193 3.23 -5.03 13.23
CA HIS A 193 4.06 -4.75 14.41
C HIS A 193 3.75 -3.39 15.04
N GLY A 194 3.58 -2.32 14.24
CA GLY A 194 3.20 -0.98 14.73
C GLY A 194 1.80 -0.94 15.36
N ASN A 195 0.83 -1.63 14.79
CA ASN A 195 -0.52 -1.71 15.37
C ASN A 195 -0.56 -2.54 16.67
N VAL A 196 0.15 -3.67 16.71
CA VAL A 196 0.29 -4.50 17.93
C VAL A 196 1.08 -3.76 19.03
N LEU A 197 2.00 -2.84 18.67
CA LEU A 197 2.72 -1.99 19.61
C LEU A 197 1.77 -1.12 20.44
N VAL A 198 0.84 -0.42 19.81
CA VAL A 198 -0.14 0.43 20.52
C VAL A 198 -0.93 -0.40 21.54
N ALA A 199 -1.42 -1.57 21.11
CA ALA A 199 -2.16 -2.49 21.97
C ALA A 199 -1.30 -3.02 23.14
N ALA A 200 -0.08 -3.47 22.88
CA ALA A 200 0.83 -3.98 23.90
C ALA A 200 1.22 -2.89 24.91
N LEU A 201 1.51 -1.66 24.46
CA LEU A 201 1.91 -0.55 25.31
C LEU A 201 0.80 -0.09 26.27
N ARG A 202 -0.47 -0.15 25.83
CA ARG A 202 -1.63 0.46 26.50
C ARG A 202 -2.53 -0.52 27.26
N LEU A 203 -2.68 -1.76 26.77
CA LEU A 203 -3.67 -2.72 27.28
C LEU A 203 -3.06 -3.84 28.13
N VAL A 204 -1.73 -3.94 28.22
CA VAL A 204 -1.02 -4.97 29.00
C VAL A 204 -0.49 -4.38 30.29
N ASP A 205 -1.16 -4.67 31.40
CA ASP A 205 -0.79 -4.20 32.73
C ASP A 205 0.35 -5.02 33.38
N ASP A 206 0.65 -6.23 32.87
CA ASP A 206 1.80 -7.04 33.31
C ASP A 206 3.10 -6.58 32.61
N THR A 207 3.99 -5.92 33.36
CA THR A 207 5.26 -5.39 32.84
C THR A 207 6.12 -6.47 32.17
N ALA A 208 6.24 -7.65 32.76
CA ALA A 208 7.13 -8.71 32.26
C ALA A 208 6.65 -9.29 30.92
N ARG A 209 5.33 -9.30 30.68
CA ARG A 209 4.69 -9.67 29.42
C ARG A 209 4.77 -8.58 28.38
N ARG A 210 4.49 -7.34 28.77
CA ARG A 210 4.64 -6.16 27.91
C ARG A 210 6.07 -6.04 27.37
N ASP A 211 7.07 -6.29 28.22
CA ASP A 211 8.48 -6.36 27.86
C ASP A 211 8.85 -7.50 26.90
N ARG A 212 8.06 -8.59 26.82
CA ARG A 212 8.26 -9.65 25.80
C ARG A 212 7.59 -9.25 24.49
N LEU A 213 6.35 -8.76 24.54
CA LEU A 213 5.62 -8.26 23.39
C LEU A 213 6.40 -7.16 22.65
N VAL A 214 6.83 -6.11 23.37
CA VAL A 214 7.57 -4.98 22.78
C VAL A 214 8.93 -5.41 22.21
N ARG A 215 9.57 -6.45 22.74
CA ARG A 215 10.79 -7.02 22.16
C ARG A 215 10.49 -7.76 20.85
N LEU A 216 9.51 -8.66 20.83
CA LEU A 216 9.07 -9.36 19.60
C LEU A 216 8.61 -8.40 18.50
N ILE A 217 8.15 -7.21 18.88
CA ILE A 217 7.79 -6.11 17.98
C ILE A 217 9.04 -5.39 17.46
N ALA A 218 9.96 -4.99 18.32
CA ALA A 218 11.24 -4.39 17.92
C ALA A 218 12.05 -5.33 17.01
N ASP A 219 12.17 -6.61 17.38
CA ASP A 219 12.79 -7.68 16.57
C ASP A 219 12.09 -7.89 15.19
N GLY A 220 10.87 -7.38 15.02
CA GLY A 220 10.13 -7.36 13.75
C GLY A 220 10.35 -6.08 12.93
N LEU A 221 10.31 -4.92 13.60
CA LEU A 221 10.56 -3.60 13.02
C LEU A 221 12.01 -3.45 12.55
N ASP A 222 12.97 -3.84 13.39
CA ASP A 222 14.42 -3.77 13.11
C ASP A 222 14.81 -4.64 11.91
N ARG A 223 14.11 -5.76 11.67
CA ARG A 223 14.33 -6.58 10.46
C ARG A 223 13.82 -5.92 9.20
N TYR A 224 12.64 -5.30 9.24
CA TYR A 224 12.15 -4.51 8.10
C TYR A 224 13.03 -3.28 7.85
N ALA A 225 13.52 -2.63 8.91
CA ALA A 225 14.49 -1.54 8.79
C ALA A 225 15.83 -1.99 8.17
N ALA A 226 16.26 -3.24 8.45
CA ALA A 226 17.45 -3.85 7.87
C ALA A 226 17.25 -4.41 6.46
N SER A 227 16.01 -4.71 6.03
CA SER A 227 15.71 -5.16 4.67
C SER A 227 15.51 -4.01 3.67
N LEU A 228 15.31 -2.77 4.14
CA LEU A 228 15.26 -1.58 3.29
C LEU A 228 16.61 -1.31 2.62
N PRO A 229 16.64 -1.03 1.30
CA PRO A 229 17.88 -0.83 0.56
C PRO A 229 18.56 0.51 0.92
N PRO A 230 19.91 0.64 0.78
CA PRO A 230 20.63 1.85 1.17
C PRO A 230 20.28 3.12 0.38
N ASP A 231 19.64 3.00 -0.79
CA ASP A 231 19.11 4.11 -1.60
C ASP A 231 17.70 4.55 -1.17
N GLY A 232 17.13 3.87 -0.16
CA GLY A 232 15.84 4.17 0.44
C GLY A 232 14.62 3.73 -0.38
N ALA A 233 14.81 3.03 -1.49
CA ALA A 233 13.72 2.65 -2.38
C ALA A 233 12.73 1.66 -1.76
N ILE A 234 11.49 1.67 -2.25
CA ILE A 234 10.46 0.66 -1.98
C ILE A 234 10.13 -0.05 -3.29
N ASP A 235 10.27 -1.38 -3.32
CA ASP A 235 9.88 -2.24 -4.46
C ASP A 235 8.35 -2.25 -4.63
N GLU A 236 7.61 -2.35 -3.51
CA GLU A 236 6.14 -2.19 -3.44
C GLU A 236 5.61 -0.83 -3.97
N GLY A 237 6.51 0.12 -4.26
CA GLY A 237 6.19 1.39 -4.94
C GLY A 237 5.68 2.52 -4.04
N TYR A 238 5.33 3.64 -4.69
CA TYR A 238 4.96 4.90 -4.04
C TYR A 238 3.84 4.75 -3.00
N SER A 239 2.78 4.00 -3.33
CA SER A 239 1.60 3.88 -2.46
C SER A 239 1.85 2.99 -1.25
N TYR A 240 2.70 1.96 -1.37
CA TYR A 240 3.01 1.06 -0.26
C TYR A 240 4.06 1.61 0.70
N TRP A 241 4.86 2.61 0.31
CA TRP A 241 5.69 3.39 1.25
C TRP A 241 4.88 3.86 2.49
N TRP A 242 3.65 4.33 2.27
CA TRP A 242 2.72 4.80 3.31
C TRP A 242 2.23 3.71 4.25
N ASN A 243 2.34 2.44 3.84
CA ASN A 243 1.81 1.27 4.54
C ASN A 243 2.94 0.35 5.04
N GLY A 244 4.18 0.56 4.58
CA GLY A 244 5.41 -0.12 4.97
C GLY A 244 6.31 0.81 5.79
N ALA A 245 7.28 1.45 5.13
CA ALA A 245 8.26 2.34 5.77
C ALA A 245 7.66 3.48 6.61
N CYS A 246 6.54 4.08 6.21
CA CYS A 246 5.85 5.08 7.01
C CYS A 246 5.30 4.50 8.33
N ARG A 247 4.75 3.28 8.31
CA ARG A 247 4.31 2.56 9.52
C ARG A 247 5.50 2.20 10.44
N LEU A 248 6.67 1.89 9.87
CA LEU A 248 7.91 1.69 10.64
C LEU A 248 8.34 2.98 11.37
N LEU A 249 8.34 4.10 10.65
CA LEU A 249 8.69 5.42 11.22
C LEU A 249 7.73 5.81 12.35
N GLU A 250 6.42 5.65 12.15
CA GLU A 250 5.39 5.88 13.19
C GLU A 250 5.57 4.96 14.42
N ALA A 251 5.99 3.70 14.21
CA ALA A 251 6.26 2.76 15.30
C ALA A 251 7.55 3.09 16.06
N TYR A 252 8.60 3.59 15.39
CA TYR A 252 9.81 4.08 16.05
C TYR A 252 9.57 5.37 16.85
N ASP A 253 8.84 6.34 16.29
CA ASP A 253 8.37 7.53 17.02
C ASP A 253 7.64 7.13 18.33
N LEU A 254 6.79 6.11 18.26
CA LEU A 254 6.06 5.61 19.42
C LEU A 254 6.95 4.85 20.41
N LEU A 255 7.91 4.05 19.94
CA LEU A 255 8.91 3.39 20.82
C LEU A 255 9.79 4.42 21.54
N ALA A 256 10.19 5.49 20.86
CA ALA A 256 10.94 6.60 21.44
C ALA A 256 10.11 7.31 22.51
N TYR A 257 8.87 7.67 22.22
CA TYR A 257 7.96 8.26 23.22
C TYR A 257 7.78 7.33 24.43
N ALA A 258 7.41 6.07 24.20
CA ALA A 258 7.09 5.10 25.25
C ALA A 258 8.27 4.72 26.16
N SER A 259 9.50 5.06 25.77
CA SER A 259 10.75 4.74 26.47
C SER A 259 11.57 5.96 26.89
N ASN A 260 11.04 7.18 26.76
CA ASN A 260 11.78 8.44 26.93
C ASN A 260 13.08 8.52 26.08
N GLY A 261 13.05 7.97 24.87
CA GLY A 261 14.18 7.95 23.93
C GLY A 261 15.19 6.82 24.14
N ALA A 262 14.92 5.84 25.00
CA ALA A 262 15.81 4.69 25.23
C ALA A 262 15.69 3.57 24.16
N LEU A 263 14.67 3.63 23.31
CA LEU A 263 14.39 2.73 22.18
C LEU A 263 13.85 3.55 21.01
N GLY A 264 13.78 2.97 19.80
CA GLY A 264 13.09 3.61 18.67
C GLY A 264 13.83 4.78 18.00
N ASP A 265 15.16 4.84 18.09
CA ASP A 265 15.95 5.81 17.33
C ASP A 265 15.96 5.45 15.84
N ALA A 266 15.00 6.01 15.09
CA ALA A 266 14.96 5.86 13.63
C ALA A 266 16.21 6.43 12.94
N THR A 267 16.93 7.38 13.55
CA THR A 267 18.11 8.01 12.95
C THR A 267 19.35 7.11 13.00
N ALA A 268 19.31 6.04 13.78
CA ALA A 268 20.33 4.98 13.77
C ALA A 268 20.36 4.16 12.46
N TRP A 269 19.31 4.23 11.63
CA TRP A 269 19.19 3.52 10.36
C TRP A 269 19.46 4.45 9.16
N PRO A 270 20.63 4.36 8.47
CA PRO A 270 20.98 5.28 7.40
C PRO A 270 19.98 5.27 6.22
N ALA A 271 19.47 4.08 5.88
CA ALA A 271 18.48 3.91 4.80
C ALA A 271 17.20 4.73 5.04
N LEU A 272 16.76 4.90 6.29
CA LEU A 272 15.52 5.61 6.59
C LEU A 272 15.56 7.10 6.22
N ARG A 273 16.74 7.73 6.17
CA ARG A 273 16.87 9.09 5.61
C ARG A 273 16.49 9.12 4.13
N GLU A 274 17.04 8.20 3.34
CA GLU A 274 16.77 8.13 1.92
C GLU A 274 15.34 7.65 1.63
N THR A 275 14.80 6.76 2.49
CA THR A 275 13.39 6.35 2.44
C THR A 275 12.44 7.50 2.76
N VAL A 276 12.78 8.42 3.67
CA VAL A 276 11.98 9.65 3.89
C VAL A 276 11.96 10.54 2.64
N ALA A 277 13.00 10.52 1.82
CA ALA A 277 13.02 11.25 0.56
C ALA A 277 12.24 10.55 -0.59
N PHE A 278 12.00 9.24 -0.50
CA PHE A 278 11.39 8.43 -1.57
C PHE A 278 10.07 8.99 -2.14
N PRO A 279 9.08 9.44 -1.34
CA PRO A 279 7.79 9.91 -1.88
C PRO A 279 7.93 11.13 -2.79
N HIS A 280 8.75 12.13 -2.40
CA HIS A 280 8.93 13.33 -3.20
C HIS A 280 9.84 13.07 -4.42
N ARG A 281 10.79 12.14 -4.30
CA ARG A 281 11.65 11.69 -5.41
C ARG A 281 10.88 11.01 -6.55
N LEU A 282 9.69 10.46 -6.31
CA LEU A 282 8.78 9.91 -7.33
C LEU A 282 7.74 10.90 -7.88
N HIS A 283 7.72 12.16 -7.43
CA HIS A 283 6.74 13.16 -7.88
C HIS A 283 6.98 13.62 -9.33
N LEU A 284 5.98 13.50 -10.19
CA LEU A 284 6.04 13.96 -11.59
C LEU A 284 5.63 15.43 -11.72
N GLY A 285 4.63 15.86 -10.95
CA GLY A 285 4.16 17.25 -10.89
C GLY A 285 2.67 17.34 -10.57
N GLY A 286 2.22 18.46 -10.01
CA GLY A 286 0.83 18.59 -9.53
C GLY A 286 0.49 17.50 -8.51
N ASN A 287 -0.52 16.69 -8.79
CA ASN A 287 -0.92 15.55 -7.95
C ASN A 287 -0.41 14.19 -8.48
N TRP A 288 0.53 14.17 -9.44
CA TRP A 288 0.95 12.96 -10.14
C TRP A 288 2.30 12.41 -9.68
N TYR A 289 2.39 11.09 -9.57
CA TYR A 289 3.56 10.34 -9.11
C TYR A 289 3.84 9.14 -10.03
N VAL A 290 5.09 8.67 -10.04
CA VAL A 290 5.47 7.40 -10.68
C VAL A 290 4.81 6.23 -9.93
N ASN A 291 4.08 5.39 -10.66
CA ASN A 291 3.19 4.37 -10.11
C ASN A 291 3.56 2.94 -10.51
N HIS A 292 4.85 2.58 -10.43
CA HIS A 292 5.28 1.19 -10.60
C HIS A 292 4.70 0.28 -9.51
N ALA A 293 4.60 -1.03 -9.81
CA ALA A 293 3.90 -2.03 -9.01
C ALA A 293 2.43 -1.62 -8.72
N ASP A 294 1.82 -2.11 -7.63
CA ASP A 294 0.45 -1.75 -7.24
C ASP A 294 0.34 -0.32 -6.64
N GLY A 295 0.97 0.66 -7.30
CA GLY A 295 0.88 2.09 -7.00
C GLY A 295 -0.34 2.79 -7.61
N TRP A 296 -0.78 3.86 -6.95
CA TRP A 296 -1.67 4.87 -7.50
C TRP A 296 -0.85 6.01 -8.11
N ALA A 297 -1.13 6.39 -9.36
CA ALA A 297 -0.52 7.58 -9.98
C ALA A 297 -0.97 8.90 -9.34
N ARG A 298 -2.04 8.87 -8.54
CA ARG A 298 -2.62 9.99 -7.78
C ARG A 298 -2.82 9.59 -6.32
N PRO A 299 -2.31 10.33 -5.33
CA PRO A 299 -2.64 10.07 -3.93
C PRO A 299 -4.08 10.52 -3.65
N PRO A 300 -4.83 9.82 -2.77
CA PRO A 300 -6.12 10.31 -2.29
C PRO A 300 -5.97 11.62 -1.53
N LEU A 301 -7.03 12.44 -1.50
CA LEU A 301 -7.06 13.70 -0.75
C LEU A 301 -6.81 13.51 0.76
N SER A 302 -7.02 12.30 1.28
CA SER A 302 -6.81 11.90 2.66
C SER A 302 -5.40 11.37 2.97
N GLN A 303 -4.47 11.34 1.99
CA GLN A 303 -3.11 10.84 2.18
C GLN A 303 -2.43 11.49 3.41
N PRO A 304 -1.81 10.71 4.33
CA PRO A 304 -1.35 11.21 5.63
C PRO A 304 0.00 11.95 5.56
N TRP A 305 0.05 13.01 4.76
CA TRP A 305 1.22 13.89 4.58
C TRP A 305 1.84 14.40 5.90
N HIS A 306 1.05 14.50 6.97
CA HIS A 306 1.54 14.83 8.31
C HIS A 306 2.64 13.87 8.82
N ALA A 307 2.56 12.57 8.49
CA ALA A 307 3.54 11.57 8.90
C ALA A 307 4.87 11.76 8.14
N LEU A 308 4.82 12.01 6.83
CA LEU A 308 6.00 12.38 6.03
C LEU A 308 6.61 13.70 6.51
N HIS A 309 5.78 14.72 6.76
CA HIS A 309 6.21 16.01 7.30
C HIS A 309 6.95 15.86 8.64
N ARG A 310 6.43 15.03 9.56
CA ARG A 310 7.08 14.73 10.83
C ARG A 310 8.40 13.99 10.65
N ALA A 311 8.42 12.92 9.84
CA ALA A 311 9.64 12.16 9.60
C ALA A 311 10.73 13.00 8.92
N ALA A 312 10.37 13.82 7.93
CA ALA A 312 11.26 14.78 7.28
C ALA A 312 11.94 15.71 8.29
N ARG A 313 11.17 16.24 9.25
CA ARG A 313 11.67 17.09 10.35
C ARG A 313 12.60 16.35 11.30
N LEU A 314 12.35 15.08 11.58
CA LEU A 314 13.23 14.24 12.41
C LEU A 314 14.60 14.01 11.74
N PHE A 315 14.61 13.72 10.43
CA PHE A 315 15.85 13.48 9.68
C PHE A 315 16.57 14.74 9.18
N GLY A 316 15.89 15.90 9.21
CA GLY A 316 16.37 17.19 8.72
C GLY A 316 16.19 17.40 7.21
N ASP A 317 15.38 16.58 6.54
CA ASP A 317 15.11 16.67 5.11
C ASP A 317 14.09 17.79 4.82
N ARG A 318 14.60 18.93 4.35
CA ARG A 318 13.79 20.10 4.02
C ARG A 318 12.98 19.94 2.74
N GLU A 319 13.35 19.01 1.85
CA GLU A 319 12.66 18.81 0.58
C GLU A 319 11.44 17.89 0.79
N ALA A 320 11.60 16.84 1.58
CA ALA A 320 10.47 16.05 2.08
C ALA A 320 9.54 16.89 2.97
N GLU A 321 10.06 17.76 3.84
CA GLU A 321 9.24 18.66 4.69
C GLU A 321 8.43 19.63 3.82
N ALA A 322 9.08 20.31 2.86
CA ALA A 322 8.42 21.26 1.96
C ALA A 322 7.42 20.57 1.02
N HIS A 323 7.74 19.38 0.51
CA HIS A 323 6.85 18.60 -0.35
C HIS A 323 5.59 18.16 0.40
N ALA A 324 5.73 17.65 1.62
CA ALA A 324 4.58 17.30 2.46
C ALA A 324 3.75 18.53 2.87
N ALA A 325 4.42 19.65 3.20
CA ALA A 325 3.76 20.91 3.53
C ALA A 325 3.02 21.56 2.35
N ALA A 326 3.42 21.28 1.10
CA ALA A 326 2.73 21.78 -0.10
C ALA A 326 1.31 21.18 -0.26
N HIS A 327 1.05 19.99 0.32
CA HIS A 327 -0.27 19.35 0.33
C HIS A 327 -1.19 19.84 1.45
N ARG A 328 -0.70 20.64 2.41
CA ARG A 328 -1.50 21.14 3.54
C ARG A 328 -2.26 22.41 3.15
N ASN A 329 -3.59 22.31 3.09
CA ASN A 329 -4.50 23.46 3.03
C ASN A 329 -5.03 23.79 4.45
N PRO A 330 -4.66 24.93 5.08
CA PRO A 330 -5.11 25.28 6.43
C PRO A 330 -6.63 25.51 6.60
N SER A 331 -7.39 25.65 5.52
CA SER A 331 -8.87 25.75 5.58
C SER A 331 -9.57 24.39 5.55
N ALA A 332 -8.86 23.33 5.16
CA ALA A 332 -9.33 21.96 5.11
C ALA A 332 -8.97 21.19 6.41
N PRO A 333 -9.59 20.03 6.68
CA PRO A 333 -9.14 19.08 7.69
C PRO A 333 -7.62 18.81 7.67
N VAL A 334 -6.99 18.59 8.82
CA VAL A 334 -5.59 18.09 8.90
C VAL A 334 -5.44 16.66 8.40
N LEU A 335 -6.51 15.88 8.56
CA LEU A 335 -6.73 14.51 8.10
C LEU A 335 -8.23 14.20 8.27
N ASP A 336 -8.67 13.10 7.67
CA ASP A 336 -9.96 12.47 7.96
C ASP A 336 -9.78 11.06 8.55
N GLU A 337 -10.91 10.43 8.89
CA GLU A 337 -11.01 9.15 9.58
C GLU A 337 -10.54 7.93 8.77
N SER A 338 -10.48 8.02 7.43
CA SER A 338 -10.13 6.90 6.55
C SER A 338 -8.71 6.35 6.75
N GLN A 339 -7.84 7.15 7.37
CA GLN A 339 -6.44 6.81 7.65
C GLN A 339 -6.23 6.13 9.01
N GLY A 340 -7.30 5.82 9.73
CA GLY A 340 -7.25 5.17 11.04
C GLY A 340 -7.03 6.14 12.20
N LEU A 341 -7.54 5.76 13.37
CA LEU A 341 -7.64 6.64 14.54
C LEU A 341 -6.27 7.15 15.04
N GLY A 342 -5.23 6.31 15.03
CA GLY A 342 -3.88 6.72 15.48
C GLY A 342 -3.27 7.84 14.65
N ARG A 343 -3.42 7.79 13.31
CA ARG A 343 -3.00 8.84 12.38
C ARG A 343 -3.83 10.10 12.55
N LEU A 344 -5.16 9.96 12.64
CA LEU A 344 -6.05 11.11 12.86
C LEU A 344 -5.74 11.85 14.16
N LEU A 345 -5.54 11.13 15.28
CA LEU A 345 -5.18 11.74 16.56
C LEU A 345 -3.80 12.41 16.53
N THR A 346 -2.83 11.82 15.81
CA THR A 346 -1.50 12.41 15.63
C THR A 346 -1.59 13.72 14.84
N ALA A 347 -2.31 13.74 13.72
CA ALA A 347 -2.54 14.96 12.92
C ALA A 347 -3.34 16.03 13.70
N LEU A 348 -4.33 15.61 14.50
CA LEU A 348 -5.14 16.49 15.38
C LEU A 348 -4.34 17.12 16.53
N THR A 349 -3.16 16.60 16.86
CA THR A 349 -2.33 17.07 17.99
C THR A 349 -0.91 17.46 17.58
N ASP A 350 -0.69 17.76 16.29
CA ASP A 350 0.59 18.24 15.75
C ASP A 350 0.49 19.73 15.33
N PRO A 351 0.89 20.68 16.21
CA PRO A 351 0.91 22.11 15.87
C PRO A 351 1.82 22.47 14.68
N ALA A 352 2.84 21.67 14.37
CA ALA A 352 3.70 21.92 13.23
C ALA A 352 3.01 21.55 11.91
N TRP A 353 2.24 20.44 11.88
CA TRP A 353 1.40 20.11 10.73
C TRP A 353 0.19 21.06 10.59
N GLN A 354 -0.44 21.45 11.70
CA GLN A 354 -1.53 22.43 11.67
C GLN A 354 -1.09 23.77 11.08
N ALA A 355 0.12 24.23 11.44
CA ALA A 355 0.72 25.47 10.96
C ALA A 355 1.53 25.32 9.66
N ALA A 356 1.69 24.11 9.11
CA ALA A 356 2.35 23.89 7.83
C ALA A 356 1.51 24.56 6.73
N ALA A 357 1.99 25.68 6.20
CA ALA A 357 1.27 26.45 5.20
C ALA A 357 2.26 27.13 4.26
N HIS A 358 2.33 26.64 3.03
CA HIS A 358 2.95 27.37 1.92
C HIS A 358 1.85 27.96 1.04
N PRO A 359 2.06 29.16 0.45
CA PRO A 359 1.21 29.61 -0.65
C PRO A 359 1.34 28.61 -1.83
N PRO A 360 0.37 28.54 -2.75
CA PRO A 360 0.38 27.61 -3.87
C PRO A 360 1.40 28.00 -4.96
N THR A 361 2.68 27.94 -4.62
CA THR A 361 3.80 27.75 -5.54
C THR A 361 3.95 26.25 -5.78
N ALA A 362 4.19 25.84 -7.03
CA ALA A 362 4.35 24.42 -7.38
C ALA A 362 5.38 23.74 -6.45
N SER A 363 5.07 22.52 -6.01
CA SER A 363 5.93 21.73 -5.12
C SER A 363 7.36 21.72 -5.68
N PRO A 364 8.39 22.03 -4.87
CA PRO A 364 9.75 22.06 -5.37
C PRO A 364 10.12 20.69 -5.93
N ALA A 365 10.68 20.67 -7.14
CA ALA A 365 11.40 19.50 -7.61
C ALA A 365 12.56 19.23 -6.64
N PRO A 366 12.90 17.96 -6.34
CA PRO A 366 14.08 17.65 -5.52
C PRO A 366 15.33 18.31 -6.08
N THR A 367 16.28 18.66 -5.21
CA THR A 367 17.65 19.05 -5.54
C THR A 367 18.50 17.76 -5.67
N PRO A 368 19.61 17.73 -6.44
CA PRO A 368 20.39 16.50 -6.60
C PRO A 368 20.93 15.98 -5.26
N GLY A 369 20.50 14.77 -4.89
CA GLY A 369 21.19 13.97 -3.88
C GLY A 369 22.63 13.69 -4.31
N LEU A 370 23.52 13.48 -3.34
CA LEU A 370 24.90 13.13 -3.63
C LEU A 370 24.94 11.81 -4.40
N THR A 371 25.54 11.83 -5.60
CA THR A 371 25.79 10.63 -6.41
C THR A 371 26.52 9.59 -5.55
N PRO A 372 25.98 8.36 -5.39
CA PRO A 372 26.70 7.30 -4.71
C PRO A 372 28.08 7.09 -5.34
N THR A 373 29.13 7.05 -4.51
CA THR A 373 30.48 6.73 -4.97
C THR A 373 30.46 5.38 -5.69
N PRO A 374 31.02 5.24 -6.90
CA PRO A 374 31.03 3.96 -7.60
C PRO A 374 31.67 2.86 -6.74
N ILE A 375 30.89 1.84 -6.41
CA ILE A 375 31.43 0.58 -5.88
C ILE A 375 32.22 -0.06 -7.03
N PRO A 376 33.52 -0.40 -6.86
CA PRO A 376 34.28 -1.05 -7.91
C PRO A 376 33.62 -2.38 -8.31
N ALA A 377 33.37 -2.56 -9.60
CA ALA A 377 33.07 -3.86 -10.16
C ALA A 377 34.38 -4.66 -10.27
N ASP A 378 34.75 -5.33 -9.17
CA ASP A 378 35.68 -6.47 -9.12
C ASP A 378 35.60 -7.11 -7.72
N ALA A 379 34.85 -8.21 -7.61
CA ALA A 379 34.85 -9.13 -6.48
C ALA A 379 34.46 -10.52 -7.02
N ASP A 380 35.46 -11.39 -7.21
CA ASP A 380 35.36 -12.54 -8.09
C ASP A 380 34.34 -13.62 -7.70
N ALA A 381 33.86 -14.32 -8.72
CA ALA A 381 33.27 -15.64 -8.57
C ALA A 381 34.37 -16.71 -8.51
N ASP A 382 34.55 -17.37 -7.35
CA ASP A 382 35.18 -18.70 -7.29
C ASP A 382 34.86 -19.42 -5.96
N ALA A 383 33.93 -20.37 -6.00
CA ALA A 383 33.58 -21.28 -4.89
C ALA A 383 32.76 -22.48 -5.42
N ASP A 384 33.41 -23.40 -6.12
CA ASP A 384 32.76 -24.59 -6.69
C ASP A 384 32.59 -25.74 -5.67
N ALA A 385 31.56 -26.56 -5.89
CA ALA A 385 31.28 -27.88 -5.32
C ALA A 385 31.56 -28.17 -3.82
N ASP A 386 30.48 -28.27 -3.04
CA ASP A 386 30.21 -29.51 -2.28
C ASP A 386 28.69 -29.73 -2.14
N ALA A 387 28.23 -30.98 -2.07
CA ALA A 387 26.79 -31.30 -2.21
C ALA A 387 26.30 -32.47 -1.35
N ASP A 388 25.34 -32.20 -0.44
CA ASP A 388 24.37 -33.22 0.02
C ASP A 388 23.16 -32.62 0.80
N ALA A 389 21.98 -32.60 0.14
CA ALA A 389 20.61 -32.65 0.71
C ALA A 389 20.11 -31.58 1.74
N PRO A 390 18.78 -31.50 2.03
CA PRO A 390 17.63 -32.13 1.38
C PRO A 390 16.63 -31.12 0.74
N ASN A 391 15.63 -31.65 0.03
CA ASN A 391 14.59 -30.87 -0.65
C ASN A 391 13.68 -30.06 0.32
N ALA A 392 13.16 -28.93 -0.19
CA ALA A 392 11.99 -28.26 0.37
C ALA A 392 10.70 -29.11 0.17
N PRO A 393 9.66 -28.95 1.01
CA PRO A 393 8.45 -29.79 0.98
C PRO A 393 7.52 -29.48 -0.19
N ASP A 394 6.75 -30.49 -0.61
CA ASP A 394 5.84 -30.43 -1.75
C ASP A 394 4.68 -29.43 -1.57
N LEU A 395 4.23 -28.86 -2.69
CA LEU A 395 2.98 -28.10 -2.79
C LEU A 395 1.77 -29.04 -2.59
N VAL A 396 0.77 -28.59 -1.83
CA VAL A 396 -0.41 -29.40 -1.50
C VAL A 396 -1.36 -29.49 -2.69
N GLU A 397 -1.44 -30.66 -3.34
CA GLU A 397 -2.42 -30.94 -4.39
C GLU A 397 -3.87 -30.95 -3.86
N PHE A 398 -4.80 -30.42 -4.66
CA PHE A 398 -6.24 -30.54 -4.39
C PHE A 398 -6.75 -31.96 -4.72
N PRO A 399 -7.58 -32.58 -3.86
CA PRO A 399 -7.98 -33.98 -4.03
C PRO A 399 -8.99 -34.19 -5.17
N GLN A 400 -8.51 -34.74 -6.29
CA GLN A 400 -9.34 -35.20 -7.42
C GLN A 400 -9.95 -36.59 -7.19
N GLY A 401 -11.15 -36.81 -7.73
CA GLY A 401 -11.94 -38.03 -7.52
C GLY A 401 -11.62 -39.20 -8.45
N VAL A 402 -10.78 -40.13 -7.96
CA VAL A 402 -10.67 -41.57 -8.29
C VAL A 402 -11.25 -42.07 -9.64
N SER A 403 -10.38 -42.58 -10.54
CA SER A 403 -10.70 -43.81 -11.31
C SER A 403 -9.48 -44.60 -11.85
N THR A 404 -9.05 -45.60 -11.08
CA THR A 404 -8.49 -46.93 -11.49
C THR A 404 -7.39 -47.09 -12.57
N ASN A 405 -6.32 -47.81 -12.16
CA ASN A 405 -5.48 -48.74 -12.96
C ASN A 405 -4.56 -48.15 -14.07
N SER A 406 -3.30 -48.60 -14.28
CA SER A 406 -2.65 -49.82 -13.79
C SER A 406 -1.10 -49.79 -13.81
N THR A 407 -0.51 -50.52 -12.87
CA THR A 407 0.91 -50.90 -12.68
C THR A 407 1.88 -50.93 -13.88
N ARG A 408 3.14 -50.47 -13.67
CA ARG A 408 4.34 -51.34 -13.55
C ARG A 408 5.63 -50.60 -13.14
N SER A 409 6.52 -51.32 -12.44
CA SER A 409 7.77 -50.79 -11.85
C SER A 409 8.91 -50.61 -12.87
N ARG A 410 9.82 -49.67 -12.59
CA ARG A 410 11.17 -49.65 -13.19
C ARG A 410 12.10 -50.63 -12.44
N GLN A 411 13.08 -51.19 -13.15
CA GLN A 411 14.34 -51.69 -12.59
C GLN A 411 15.49 -51.17 -13.45
N THR A 412 16.50 -50.58 -12.80
CA THR A 412 17.80 -50.21 -13.34
C THR A 412 18.84 -51.26 -12.92
N PRO A 413 19.94 -51.47 -13.67
CA PRO A 413 21.13 -50.63 -13.45
C PRO A 413 21.94 -50.25 -14.71
N THR A 414 22.81 -49.26 -14.50
CA THR A 414 23.94 -48.74 -15.29
C THR A 414 25.16 -49.69 -15.29
N PRO A 415 26.35 -49.35 -15.88
CA PRO A 415 26.72 -48.31 -16.86
C PRO A 415 27.59 -48.85 -18.05
N ALA A 416 28.03 -47.97 -19.00
CA ALA A 416 29.47 -47.70 -19.31
C ALA A 416 29.78 -47.04 -20.68
N LEU A 417 30.58 -45.97 -20.63
CA LEU A 417 31.74 -45.59 -21.49
C LEU A 417 31.67 -45.45 -23.03
N THR A 418 32.05 -44.22 -23.45
CA THR A 418 33.02 -43.84 -24.53
C THR A 418 32.67 -43.73 -26.03
N SER A 419 33.15 -42.59 -26.58
CA SER A 419 33.76 -42.35 -27.91
C SER A 419 32.92 -42.25 -29.21
N ASN A 420 32.97 -41.03 -29.76
CA ASN A 420 33.02 -40.61 -31.19
C ASN A 420 33.97 -41.48 -32.07
N PRO A 421 33.99 -41.40 -33.43
CA PRO A 421 33.25 -40.50 -34.31
C PRO A 421 32.66 -41.09 -35.64
N ASN A 422 32.09 -40.18 -36.45
CA ASN A 422 31.77 -40.27 -37.90
C ASN A 422 32.92 -40.87 -38.75
N PRO A 423 32.73 -41.47 -39.97
CA PRO A 423 32.39 -40.66 -41.16
C PRO A 423 31.74 -41.37 -42.41
N ARG A 424 31.46 -40.56 -43.45
CA ARG A 424 31.22 -40.85 -44.90
C ARG A 424 29.83 -41.40 -45.30
N ASP A 425 29.08 -40.93 -46.31
CA ASP A 425 29.27 -40.13 -47.57
C ASP A 425 29.15 -40.99 -48.88
N LEU A 426 28.80 -40.34 -50.00
CA LEU A 426 28.52 -40.79 -51.38
C LEU A 426 27.05 -41.11 -51.78
N GLY A 427 26.60 -40.51 -52.89
CA GLY A 427 25.32 -40.81 -53.59
C GLY A 427 24.81 -39.67 -54.49
N GLU A 428 25.20 -39.63 -55.77
CA GLU A 428 25.00 -38.47 -56.67
C GLU A 428 23.70 -38.46 -57.51
N SER A 429 23.34 -37.25 -57.98
CA SER A 429 22.74 -36.92 -59.30
C SER A 429 21.21 -37.04 -59.55
N ALA A 430 20.62 -36.41 -60.59
CA ALA A 430 20.74 -35.03 -61.15
C ALA A 430 19.72 -34.80 -62.29
N PHE A 431 19.19 -33.56 -62.45
CA PHE A 431 18.36 -33.05 -63.59
C PHE A 431 17.01 -33.79 -63.87
N GLY A 432 16.01 -33.22 -64.57
CA GLY A 432 15.81 -31.85 -65.08
C GLY A 432 14.56 -31.70 -66.00
N THR A 433 14.16 -30.46 -66.29
CA THR A 433 13.23 -30.00 -67.38
C THR A 433 11.76 -30.49 -67.45
N ASP A 434 10.85 -29.66 -66.90
CA ASP A 434 9.80 -28.87 -67.59
C ASP A 434 9.01 -29.44 -68.83
N THR A 435 7.66 -29.32 -68.81
CA THR A 435 6.83 -29.00 -70.01
C THR A 435 5.36 -28.65 -69.67
N SER A 436 4.74 -27.79 -70.48
CA SER A 436 3.37 -27.25 -70.28
C SER A 436 2.26 -27.89 -71.13
N SER A 437 1.00 -27.92 -70.67
CA SER A 437 -0.19 -28.00 -71.53
C SER A 437 -1.45 -27.35 -70.89
N THR A 438 -2.55 -27.17 -71.64
CA THR A 438 -3.54 -26.11 -71.36
C THR A 438 -5.04 -26.47 -71.49
N ARG A 439 -5.86 -25.77 -70.69
CA ARG A 439 -7.30 -25.42 -70.88
C ARG A 439 -8.37 -26.54 -70.87
N SER A 440 -9.37 -26.36 -69.98
CA SER A 440 -10.74 -25.98 -70.39
C SER A 440 -11.58 -25.42 -69.23
N ARG A 441 -12.77 -24.89 -69.52
CA ARG A 441 -13.61 -24.06 -68.62
C ARG A 441 -14.74 -24.86 -67.95
N LEU A 442 -15.15 -24.42 -66.75
CA LEU A 442 -16.55 -24.06 -66.40
C LEU A 442 -16.57 -23.36 -65.02
N THR A 443 -17.58 -22.52 -64.77
CA THR A 443 -17.69 -21.62 -63.59
C THR A 443 -18.72 -22.10 -62.56
N PRO A 444 -18.44 -21.95 -61.25
CA PRO A 444 -19.47 -21.84 -60.21
C PRO A 444 -19.51 -20.47 -59.52
N THR A 445 -20.62 -20.20 -58.83
CA THR A 445 -21.02 -18.92 -58.18
C THR A 445 -20.74 -19.01 -56.65
N PRO A 446 -20.50 -17.90 -55.90
CA PRO A 446 -19.87 -18.00 -54.57
C PRO A 446 -20.82 -18.22 -53.39
N ALA A 447 -20.27 -18.74 -52.30
CA ALA A 447 -20.75 -18.61 -50.92
C ALA A 447 -19.55 -18.16 -50.05
N ALA A 448 -19.61 -17.21 -49.10
CA ALA A 448 -20.68 -16.68 -48.23
C ALA A 448 -20.94 -17.50 -46.95
N ALA A 449 -20.96 -16.77 -45.82
CA ALA A 449 -20.80 -17.23 -44.44
C ALA A 449 -21.79 -18.31 -43.93
N PRO A 450 -21.38 -19.12 -42.93
CA PRO A 450 -22.29 -19.97 -42.16
C PRO A 450 -23.10 -19.14 -41.14
N ALA A 451 -24.31 -19.61 -40.83
CA ALA A 451 -25.20 -19.09 -39.81
C ALA A 451 -25.98 -20.26 -39.13
N PRO A 452 -27.06 -19.99 -38.38
CA PRO A 452 -27.15 -20.09 -36.92
C PRO A 452 -27.50 -21.52 -36.40
N PRO A 453 -27.48 -21.74 -35.06
CA PRO A 453 -28.02 -22.95 -34.44
C PRO A 453 -29.54 -23.16 -34.69
N PRO A 454 -30.04 -24.41 -34.57
CA PRO A 454 -31.32 -24.84 -35.14
C PRO A 454 -32.58 -24.62 -34.27
N PRO A 455 -33.79 -24.73 -34.86
CA PRO A 455 -35.09 -24.57 -34.18
C PRO A 455 -35.69 -25.90 -33.62
N ASP A 456 -36.82 -25.74 -32.93
CA ASP A 456 -37.71 -26.78 -32.38
C ASP A 456 -38.67 -27.39 -33.45
N LEU A 457 -39.44 -28.44 -33.08
CA LEU A 457 -40.48 -29.26 -33.75
C LEU A 457 -40.12 -30.78 -33.73
N ALA A 458 -41.03 -31.74 -33.53
CA ALA A 458 -42.43 -31.75 -33.09
C ALA A 458 -42.91 -33.20 -32.81
N GLU A 459 -44.04 -33.41 -32.10
CA GLU A 459 -45.09 -34.39 -32.48
C GLU A 459 -46.40 -34.25 -31.66
N GLN A 460 -47.49 -34.81 -32.19
CA GLN A 460 -48.84 -35.00 -31.60
C GLN A 460 -49.29 -36.46 -31.91
N PRO A 461 -50.49 -37.03 -31.55
CA PRO A 461 -51.72 -36.43 -30.98
C PRO A 461 -52.53 -37.30 -29.96
N LEU A 462 -53.77 -36.85 -29.68
CA LEU A 462 -55.03 -37.58 -29.32
C LEU A 462 -55.58 -37.58 -27.87
N ALA A 463 -56.86 -37.14 -27.79
CA ALA A 463 -57.95 -37.50 -26.84
C ALA A 463 -57.82 -37.11 -25.34
N ALA A 464 -58.88 -36.70 -24.62
CA ALA A 464 -60.26 -36.27 -24.98
C ALA A 464 -60.90 -35.49 -23.79
N ASP A 465 -62.04 -34.80 -24.02
CA ASP A 465 -63.13 -34.36 -23.10
C ASP A 465 -62.82 -33.79 -21.67
N THR A 466 -63.46 -32.73 -21.15
CA THR A 466 -64.72 -32.03 -21.51
C THR A 466 -64.71 -30.54 -21.05
N ASN A 467 -65.68 -29.75 -21.53
CA ASN A 467 -66.03 -28.37 -21.14
C ASN A 467 -67.24 -28.38 -20.16
N PRO A 468 -67.82 -27.26 -19.62
CA PRO A 468 -67.47 -25.83 -19.64
C PRO A 468 -67.48 -25.16 -18.22
N THR A 469 -67.28 -23.85 -17.95
CA THR A 469 -67.73 -22.59 -18.61
C THR A 469 -66.92 -21.34 -18.19
N ARG A 470 -66.71 -20.40 -19.15
CA ARG A 470 -66.70 -18.89 -19.05
C ARG A 470 -65.79 -18.17 -18.02
N SER A 471 -65.33 -16.91 -18.19
CA SER A 471 -65.05 -15.95 -19.30
C SER A 471 -64.71 -14.57 -18.67
N ARG A 472 -63.93 -13.60 -19.19
CA ARG A 472 -63.19 -13.41 -20.47
C ARG A 472 -62.27 -12.15 -20.31
N GLN A 473 -61.05 -12.14 -20.89
CA GLN A 473 -60.33 -10.95 -21.44
C GLN A 473 -59.93 -9.77 -20.50
N SER A 474 -59.04 -8.83 -20.86
CA SER A 474 -57.76 -8.84 -21.64
C SER A 474 -57.08 -7.45 -21.66
N SER A 475 -55.75 -7.42 -21.80
CA SER A 475 -54.92 -6.31 -22.38
C SER A 475 -54.59 -5.03 -21.57
N THR A 476 -53.30 -4.91 -21.23
CA THR A 476 -52.30 -3.84 -21.54
C THR A 476 -52.70 -2.63 -22.44
N PRO A 477 -51.92 -1.49 -22.52
CA PRO A 477 -50.48 -1.32 -22.15
C PRO A 477 -50.00 0.02 -21.50
N THR A 478 -48.76 0.00 -20.95
CA THR A 478 -47.66 1.02 -20.99
C THR A 478 -47.74 2.48 -20.43
N LEU A 479 -46.55 2.91 -19.94
CA LEU A 479 -45.86 4.22 -20.05
C LEU A 479 -45.91 5.30 -18.92
N THR A 480 -44.69 5.66 -18.49
CA THR A 480 -44.15 6.97 -18.04
C THR A 480 -44.47 7.64 -16.68
N SER A 481 -43.37 8.18 -16.11
CA SER A 481 -43.18 9.46 -15.41
C SER A 481 -43.77 9.73 -14.01
N ASN A 482 -42.83 10.00 -13.08
CA ASN A 482 -42.91 10.97 -11.97
C ASN A 482 -43.48 12.34 -12.43
N PRO A 483 -44.03 13.23 -11.56
CA PRO A 483 -43.51 13.49 -10.21
C PRO A 483 -44.52 13.74 -9.06
N ASN A 484 -43.92 13.83 -7.87
CA ASN A 484 -44.37 14.50 -6.63
C ASN A 484 -45.17 15.82 -6.89
N PRO A 485 -46.19 16.15 -6.07
CA PRO A 485 -45.91 17.14 -5.01
C PRO A 485 -46.65 16.95 -3.66
N ARG A 486 -45.88 17.00 -2.58
CA ARG A 486 -45.98 17.91 -1.40
C ARG A 486 -47.35 18.33 -0.82
N ASP A 487 -47.37 18.20 0.51
CA ASP A 487 -47.92 19.13 1.52
C ASP A 487 -49.45 19.20 1.77
N LEU A 488 -49.75 19.79 2.95
CA LEU A 488 -51.04 19.93 3.63
C LEU A 488 -51.59 18.64 4.28
N GLY A 489 -51.84 18.61 5.60
CA GLY A 489 -51.65 19.67 6.59
C GLY A 489 -51.90 19.24 8.04
N GLU A 490 -51.78 20.19 8.95
CA GLU A 490 -51.81 19.98 10.41
C GLU A 490 -53.24 19.76 10.97
N SER A 491 -53.40 18.76 11.84
CA SER A 491 -54.15 18.83 13.13
C SER A 491 -54.15 17.41 13.75
N ALA A 492 -53.69 17.14 14.97
CA ALA A 492 -53.87 17.77 16.29
C ALA A 492 -55.13 17.28 17.04
N PHE A 493 -54.92 16.92 18.32
CA PHE A 493 -55.86 16.28 19.26
C PHE A 493 -56.27 14.83 18.91
N GLY A 494 -56.25 13.87 19.84
CA GLY A 494 -55.77 13.91 21.23
C GLY A 494 -56.02 12.60 22.00
N THR A 495 -55.59 12.56 23.27
CA THR A 495 -56.30 12.01 24.46
C THR A 495 -57.37 10.91 24.25
N ASP A 496 -57.40 9.77 24.97
CA ASP A 496 -56.74 9.41 26.24
C ASP A 496 -56.90 7.90 26.56
N THR A 497 -56.38 7.45 27.71
CA THR A 497 -56.66 6.18 28.44
C THR A 497 -56.27 4.86 27.75
N SER A 498 -55.46 3.94 28.30
CA SER A 498 -55.18 3.43 29.66
C SER A 498 -56.11 2.30 30.15
N SER A 499 -55.66 1.03 30.07
CA SER A 499 -55.97 -0.12 30.94
C SER A 499 -55.46 -1.44 30.30
N THR A 500 -55.10 -2.53 30.99
CA THR A 500 -54.31 -2.77 32.23
C THR A 500 -54.06 -4.28 32.31
N ARG A 501 -52.87 -4.72 32.78
CA ARG A 501 -52.61 -6.07 33.39
C ARG A 501 -52.88 -7.31 32.49
N SER A 502 -51.97 -8.28 32.42
CA SER A 502 -51.57 -9.08 33.58
C SER A 502 -50.21 -9.77 33.43
N ARG A 503 -49.67 -10.23 34.57
CA ARG A 503 -48.43 -11.01 34.67
C ARG A 503 -48.68 -12.48 34.32
N LEU A 504 -47.62 -13.21 33.94
CA LEU A 504 -47.28 -14.51 34.56
C LEU A 504 -45.86 -14.96 34.20
N THR A 505 -45.03 -15.15 35.22
CA THR A 505 -43.75 -15.89 35.18
C THR A 505 -43.95 -17.25 35.84
N PRO A 506 -43.20 -18.30 35.43
CA PRO A 506 -42.34 -18.93 36.43
C PRO A 506 -40.98 -19.46 35.91
N THR A 507 -39.97 -19.35 36.79
CA THR A 507 -38.76 -20.20 36.91
C THR A 507 -38.93 -21.08 38.18
N PRO A 508 -38.10 -22.10 38.53
CA PRO A 508 -36.62 -22.14 38.42
C PRO A 508 -35.98 -23.55 38.20
N ALA A 509 -34.69 -23.69 38.60
CA ALA A 509 -33.88 -24.91 38.82
C ALA A 509 -33.29 -25.63 37.59
N ALA A 510 -32.12 -26.29 37.65
CA ALA A 510 -30.96 -26.22 38.57
C ALA A 510 -29.72 -26.91 37.94
N ALA A 511 -28.52 -26.71 38.48
CA ALA A 511 -27.28 -27.38 38.03
C ALA A 511 -27.19 -28.85 38.50
N PRO A 512 -26.30 -29.68 37.90
CA PRO A 512 -24.97 -29.85 38.53
C PRO A 512 -23.78 -30.11 37.57
N ALA A 513 -22.58 -29.98 38.13
CA ALA A 513 -21.35 -30.70 37.75
C ALA A 513 -20.87 -31.45 39.03
N PRO A 514 -20.09 -32.56 38.99
CA PRO A 514 -18.65 -32.47 38.61
C PRO A 514 -18.01 -33.75 38.00
N SER A 515 -16.77 -33.63 37.52
CA SER A 515 -15.70 -34.64 37.75
C SER A 515 -14.30 -34.13 37.37
N THR A 516 -13.31 -34.45 38.19
CA THR A 516 -11.87 -34.45 37.86
C THR A 516 -11.39 -35.89 37.64
N PRO A 517 -10.16 -36.08 37.13
CA PRO A 517 -9.17 -36.78 37.95
C PRO A 517 -7.82 -36.04 38.03
N ASP A 518 -6.89 -36.60 38.81
CA ASP A 518 -5.59 -36.02 39.18
C ASP A 518 -4.51 -37.12 39.27
N LEU A 519 -3.23 -36.71 39.33
CA LEU A 519 -2.01 -37.48 39.65
C LEU A 519 -1.49 -38.53 38.65
N ALA A 520 -0.26 -38.32 38.13
CA ALA A 520 0.84 -39.32 38.16
C ALA A 520 2.21 -38.76 37.71
N GLU A 521 2.99 -38.32 38.70
CA GLU A 521 4.47 -38.28 38.78
C GLU A 521 5.13 -39.69 38.54
N GLN A 522 6.42 -39.97 38.21
CA GLN A 522 7.68 -39.20 38.02
C GLN A 522 8.55 -39.73 36.79
N PRO A 523 9.89 -40.02 36.81
CA PRO A 523 10.90 -39.17 36.13
C PRO A 523 12.04 -39.88 35.33
N LEU A 524 13.12 -39.13 35.05
CA LEU A 524 14.52 -39.50 34.68
C LEU A 524 14.84 -39.83 33.21
N GLY A 525 15.93 -39.23 32.70
CA GLY A 525 16.44 -39.48 31.34
C GLY A 525 17.49 -38.48 30.82
N ALA A 526 18.47 -38.08 31.62
CA ALA A 526 19.51 -37.14 31.16
C ALA A 526 20.63 -37.85 30.37
N ASN A 527 21.11 -37.25 29.28
CA ASN A 527 22.48 -37.50 28.81
C ASN A 527 23.10 -36.30 28.04
N THR A 528 24.42 -36.30 27.98
CA THR A 528 25.32 -35.32 27.34
C THR A 528 25.85 -35.90 25.99
N ASN A 529 26.68 -35.28 25.14
CA ASN A 529 27.51 -34.05 25.20
C ASN A 529 27.70 -33.48 23.75
N PRO A 530 28.72 -32.66 23.33
CA PRO A 530 28.50 -31.63 22.30
C PRO A 530 29.35 -31.76 21.02
N THR A 531 29.16 -30.87 20.04
CA THR A 531 30.19 -30.61 19.01
C THR A 531 30.20 -29.16 18.46
N ARG A 532 31.14 -28.37 18.98
CA ARG A 532 31.94 -27.30 18.34
C ARG A 532 31.45 -26.69 17.00
N SER A 533 31.01 -25.42 17.04
CA SER A 533 30.83 -24.57 15.84
C SER A 533 32.17 -24.04 15.28
N GLN A 534 32.20 -23.72 13.99
CA GLN A 534 33.16 -22.80 13.36
C GLN A 534 32.50 -21.44 13.07
N ARG A 535 33.29 -20.39 12.79
CA ARG A 535 32.82 -18.99 12.77
C ARG A 535 33.46 -18.16 11.62
N PRO A 536 32.67 -17.70 10.62
CA PRO A 536 33.06 -16.66 9.66
C PRO A 536 32.86 -15.24 10.25
N PRO A 537 33.23 -14.13 9.56
CA PRO A 537 33.49 -12.83 10.20
C PRO A 537 32.24 -12.01 10.56
N ALA A 538 32.45 -10.90 11.29
CA ALA A 538 31.40 -10.10 11.93
C ALA A 538 31.30 -8.66 11.39
N PRO A 539 30.08 -8.08 11.31
CA PRO A 539 29.84 -6.64 11.16
C PRO A 539 29.79 -5.90 12.52
N THR A 540 29.57 -4.59 12.45
CA THR A 540 29.50 -3.60 13.54
C THR A 540 28.38 -3.88 14.58
N PRO A 541 28.43 -3.32 15.81
CA PRO A 541 27.82 -3.92 16.99
C PRO A 541 26.32 -3.68 17.15
N SER A 542 25.62 -4.70 17.64
CA SER A 542 24.24 -4.63 18.15
C SER A 542 24.20 -4.77 19.68
N LEU A 543 23.02 -4.68 20.29
CA LEU A 543 22.80 -4.60 21.75
C LEU A 543 23.07 -5.92 22.52
N ARG A 544 24.32 -6.38 22.51
CA ARG A 544 24.87 -7.39 23.43
C ARG A 544 26.31 -7.02 23.81
N ASP A 545 26.45 -6.26 24.90
CA ASP A 545 27.56 -6.33 25.88
C ASP A 545 27.48 -5.16 26.89
N LEU A 546 26.51 -5.21 27.80
CA LEU A 546 26.48 -4.40 29.03
C LEU A 546 26.02 -5.27 30.21
N GLY A 547 26.92 -6.15 30.66
CA GLY A 547 26.71 -7.01 31.82
C GLY A 547 27.99 -7.72 32.24
N GLU A 548 28.33 -7.61 33.53
CA GLU A 548 29.29 -8.46 34.25
C GLU A 548 30.76 -8.52 33.75
N ASN A 549 31.64 -7.71 34.36
CA ASN A 549 32.96 -8.19 34.81
C ASN A 549 33.64 -7.23 35.80
N ALA A 550 33.44 -7.47 37.11
CA ALA A 550 34.18 -6.77 38.18
C ALA A 550 34.12 -7.55 39.52
N LEU A 551 34.66 -8.77 39.57
CA LEU A 551 34.89 -9.48 40.86
C LEU A 551 36.32 -9.20 41.35
N GLY A 552 36.44 -8.53 42.49
CA GLY A 552 37.70 -8.10 43.09
C GLY A 552 37.71 -8.20 44.62
N THR A 553 37.82 -9.45 45.11
CA THR A 553 38.37 -9.86 46.43
C THR A 553 38.12 -9.03 47.70
N ASP A 554 37.52 -9.72 48.67
CA ASP A 554 38.00 -9.89 50.07
C ASP A 554 37.31 -9.26 51.30
N THR A 555 37.20 -10.12 52.32
CA THR A 555 36.99 -9.88 53.76
C THR A 555 35.69 -9.22 54.27
N ASN A 556 34.82 -10.06 54.83
CA ASN A 556 33.86 -9.74 55.90
C ASN A 556 34.58 -9.89 57.27
N PRO A 557 34.28 -9.10 58.32
CA PRO A 557 33.51 -9.70 59.42
C PRO A 557 32.61 -8.73 60.26
N THR A 558 31.34 -9.12 60.46
CA THR A 558 30.43 -8.73 61.59
C THR A 558 29.91 -7.27 61.60
N ARG A 559 28.84 -6.87 62.34
CA ARG A 559 28.07 -7.46 63.46
C ARG A 559 26.66 -6.80 63.61
N SER A 560 25.72 -7.46 64.30
CA SER A 560 24.45 -6.89 64.87
C SER A 560 23.33 -6.65 63.83
N GLN A 561 22.06 -7.06 64.02
CA GLN A 561 21.01 -6.60 64.97
C GLN A 561 20.63 -5.12 64.80
N GLN A 562 19.36 -4.69 64.81
CA GLN A 562 18.10 -5.37 65.23
C GLN A 562 16.85 -4.80 64.53
N SER A 563 15.67 -5.42 64.71
CA SER A 563 14.39 -5.06 64.07
C SER A 563 13.49 -4.15 64.93
N ALA A 564 12.82 -3.15 64.33
CA ALA A 564 11.51 -2.63 64.79
C ALA A 564 10.79 -1.67 63.79
N GLN A 565 9.55 -2.01 63.43
CA GLN A 565 8.41 -1.09 63.21
C GLN A 565 7.43 -1.32 64.41
N PRO A 566 6.29 -0.60 64.63
CA PRO A 566 5.41 0.13 63.68
C PRO A 566 4.73 1.44 64.21
N THR A 567 3.75 1.96 63.44
CA THR A 567 2.70 2.98 63.79
C THR A 567 3.17 4.46 63.92
N ALA A 568 2.36 5.51 63.71
CA ALA A 568 0.90 5.64 63.46
C ALA A 568 0.56 6.79 62.46
N ALA A 569 -0.71 6.94 62.07
CA ALA A 569 -1.23 8.04 61.22
C ALA A 569 -1.66 9.29 62.03
N PRO A 570 -1.96 10.45 61.39
CA PRO A 570 -3.37 10.87 61.29
C PRO A 570 -3.76 11.78 60.09
N ALA A 571 -5.08 12.05 59.96
CA ALA A 571 -5.74 13.12 59.17
C ALA A 571 -7.18 13.32 59.75
N PRO A 572 -8.05 14.27 59.31
CA PRO A 572 -7.89 15.46 58.44
C PRO A 572 -8.37 16.78 59.14
N ALA A 573 -8.52 17.92 58.41
CA ALA A 573 -9.21 19.13 58.91
C ALA A 573 -9.77 20.09 57.82
N THR A 574 -10.95 20.67 58.09
CA THR A 574 -11.69 21.82 57.48
C THR A 574 -12.63 22.39 58.59
N PRO A 575 -13.49 23.44 58.45
CA PRO A 575 -13.95 24.22 57.27
C PRO A 575 -14.08 25.77 57.52
N ASP A 576 -15.13 26.41 56.97
CA ASP A 576 -15.72 27.75 57.21
C ASP A 576 -15.06 29.03 56.62
N LEU A 577 -15.79 30.14 56.34
CA LEU A 577 -17.14 30.39 55.73
C LEU A 577 -17.36 31.92 55.60
N ALA A 578 -17.92 32.45 54.48
CA ALA A 578 -18.47 33.82 54.36
C ALA A 578 -19.29 34.02 53.05
N GLU A 579 -20.12 35.07 52.96
CA GLU A 579 -21.19 35.22 51.95
C GLU A 579 -21.08 36.43 50.98
N GLN A 580 -21.94 36.37 49.95
CA GLN A 580 -22.20 37.25 48.78
C GLN A 580 -22.77 38.67 49.13
N PRO A 581 -23.39 39.51 48.22
CA PRO A 581 -23.52 39.48 46.74
C PRO A 581 -23.36 40.87 46.01
N LEU A 582 -23.77 40.92 44.72
CA LEU A 582 -24.14 42.08 43.85
C LEU A 582 -23.00 42.81 43.09
N GLY A 583 -23.15 43.20 41.81
CA GLY A 583 -24.21 42.90 40.82
C GLY A 583 -24.17 43.70 39.50
N ALA A 584 -25.02 43.29 38.53
CA ALA A 584 -25.63 44.04 37.41
C ALA A 584 -24.82 44.55 36.16
N ASP A 585 -25.16 43.94 35.01
CA ASP A 585 -25.63 44.55 33.73
C ASP A 585 -24.74 45.36 32.73
N ALA A 586 -25.28 45.44 31.50
CA ALA A 586 -25.05 46.41 30.40
C ALA A 586 -23.93 46.18 29.34
N ASN A 587 -24.27 45.33 28.35
CA ASN A 587 -23.89 45.46 26.92
C ASN A 587 -24.77 46.58 26.27
N PRO A 588 -24.70 47.00 24.97
CA PRO A 588 -23.70 46.79 23.91
C PRO A 588 -23.33 48.05 23.04
N THR A 589 -22.54 47.86 21.97
CA THR A 589 -22.41 48.73 20.75
C THR A 589 -21.76 50.13 20.91
N ARG A 590 -21.27 50.83 19.87
CA ARG A 590 -21.33 50.67 18.38
C ARG A 590 -20.12 51.37 17.69
N SER A 591 -19.75 50.95 16.47
CA SER A 591 -19.23 51.75 15.30
C SER A 591 -18.24 52.95 15.51
N GLN A 592 -17.23 53.23 14.67
CA GLN A 592 -17.26 53.24 13.19
C GLN A 592 -15.87 53.52 12.53
N GLN A 593 -15.66 52.99 11.32
CA GLN A 593 -14.96 53.55 10.13
C GLN A 593 -13.68 54.42 10.20
N SER A 594 -12.56 53.81 9.75
CA SER A 594 -11.67 54.23 8.65
C SER A 594 -11.20 55.70 8.46
N ALA A 595 -9.88 55.90 8.51
CA ALA A 595 -9.13 56.80 7.60
C ALA A 595 -7.63 56.42 7.48
N GLN A 596 -7.09 56.43 6.26
CA GLN A 596 -5.67 56.63 5.91
C GLN A 596 -5.42 58.16 5.66
N PRO A 597 -4.19 58.72 5.46
CA PRO A 597 -2.99 58.10 4.86
C PRO A 597 -1.56 58.59 5.27
N THR A 598 -0.55 57.97 4.64
CA THR A 598 0.79 58.49 4.21
C THR A 598 1.95 58.87 5.17
N ALA A 599 3.14 58.49 4.69
CA ALA A 599 4.48 59.10 4.83
C ALA A 599 5.39 58.76 6.04
N ALA A 600 6.70 58.71 5.77
CA ALA A 600 7.82 58.43 6.68
C ALA A 600 8.77 59.65 6.80
N PRO A 601 9.85 59.63 7.62
CA PRO A 601 11.11 58.99 7.20
C PRO A 601 11.94 58.38 8.36
N ALA A 602 13.19 57.98 8.09
CA ALA A 602 14.15 57.43 9.05
C ALA A 602 15.54 58.10 8.97
N PRO A 603 16.39 57.98 10.01
CA PRO A 603 17.85 58.14 9.96
C PRO A 603 18.59 56.81 10.26
N ALA A 604 19.91 56.64 10.18
CA ALA A 604 21.03 57.17 9.37
C ALA A 604 22.36 56.68 10.02
N THR A 605 23.45 56.47 9.27
CA THR A 605 24.71 55.85 9.76
C THR A 605 25.98 56.70 9.52
N PRO A 606 27.12 56.31 10.12
CA PRO A 606 28.51 56.49 9.65
C PRO A 606 29.26 55.12 9.54
N ASP A 607 30.59 55.01 9.42
CA ASP A 607 31.57 55.39 8.37
C ASP A 607 32.95 54.70 8.72
N LEU A 608 34.12 54.76 8.04
CA LEU A 608 34.63 55.51 6.87
C LEU A 608 35.85 54.73 6.26
N ALA A 609 35.88 54.48 4.93
CA ALA A 609 37.07 54.37 4.04
C ALA A 609 38.20 53.31 4.31
N GLU A 610 39.23 53.07 3.47
CA GLU A 610 39.85 53.78 2.31
C GLU A 610 40.23 52.85 1.10
N GLN A 611 40.73 53.44 0.00
CA GLN A 611 41.39 52.80 -1.18
C GLN A 611 42.73 53.52 -1.49
N PRO A 612 43.58 53.05 -2.46
CA PRO A 612 43.49 53.65 -3.82
C PRO A 612 43.95 52.80 -5.05
N LEU A 613 43.14 52.87 -6.11
CA LEU A 613 43.43 53.09 -7.57
C LEU A 613 44.74 52.61 -8.25
N GLY A 614 44.59 51.99 -9.45
CA GLY A 614 45.61 51.88 -10.51
C GLY A 614 45.08 51.29 -11.84
N ALA A 615 45.28 51.96 -12.98
CA ALA A 615 44.75 51.58 -14.32
C ALA A 615 45.69 50.63 -15.12
N ASN A 616 45.41 50.09 -16.33
CA ASN A 616 44.41 50.41 -17.38
C ASN A 616 44.22 49.24 -18.38
N ALA A 617 43.26 49.35 -19.32
CA ALA A 617 43.08 48.67 -20.62
C ALA A 617 41.83 47.77 -20.84
N ASN A 618 41.23 47.96 -22.02
CA ASN A 618 40.06 47.32 -22.67
C ASN A 618 40.29 47.50 -24.21
N PRO A 619 39.59 46.90 -25.21
CA PRO A 619 38.39 46.04 -25.20
C PRO A 619 38.63 44.69 -25.96
N THR A 620 37.67 43.83 -26.37
CA THR A 620 36.23 43.93 -26.70
C THR A 620 35.62 42.52 -26.77
N ARG A 621 34.36 42.31 -26.33
CA ARG A 621 33.29 41.67 -27.14
C ARG A 621 31.91 41.67 -26.44
N SER A 622 30.91 41.35 -27.26
CA SER A 622 29.46 41.21 -27.04
C SER A 622 28.97 40.84 -25.64
N ARG A 623 27.87 41.48 -25.23
CA ARG A 623 26.96 40.96 -24.19
C ARG A 623 26.31 39.67 -24.68
N GLU A 624 26.51 38.57 -23.98
CA GLU A 624 25.56 37.46 -23.97
C GLU A 624 24.84 37.43 -22.62
N SER A 625 23.54 37.16 -22.65
CA SER A 625 22.72 37.08 -21.44
C SER A 625 22.94 35.74 -20.75
N ALA A 626 23.48 35.75 -19.54
CA ALA A 626 23.60 34.58 -18.69
C ALA A 626 22.23 34.11 -18.19
N VAL A 627 21.49 33.40 -19.04
CA VAL A 627 20.38 32.53 -18.62
C VAL A 627 21.02 31.32 -17.96
N GLY A 628 20.68 31.08 -16.68
CA GLY A 628 21.28 29.99 -15.91
C GLY A 628 20.92 28.62 -16.49
N ARG A 629 21.92 27.76 -16.68
CA ARG A 629 21.69 26.34 -16.98
C ARG A 629 21.15 25.63 -15.73
N GLY A 630 19.84 25.50 -15.63
CA GLY A 630 19.24 24.48 -14.77
C GLY A 630 19.47 23.11 -15.39
N VAL A 631 20.27 22.28 -14.73
CA VAL A 631 20.35 20.84 -15.06
C VAL A 631 19.18 20.16 -14.35
N GLY A 632 18.40 19.37 -15.07
CA GLY A 632 17.28 18.61 -14.52
C GLY A 632 17.75 17.65 -13.43
N VAL A 633 16.91 17.43 -12.40
CA VAL A 633 17.30 16.62 -11.26
C VAL A 633 16.93 15.17 -11.47
N ASP A 634 17.97 14.35 -11.45
CA ASP A 634 17.93 12.91 -11.67
C ASP A 634 17.77 12.17 -10.35
N VAL A 635 16.80 11.28 -10.32
CA VAL A 635 16.58 10.31 -9.26
C VAL A 635 16.88 8.94 -9.83
N TRP A 636 17.77 8.19 -9.18
CA TRP A 636 18.11 6.82 -9.53
C TRP A 636 18.09 5.95 -8.28
N PHE A 637 17.25 4.92 -8.29
CA PHE A 637 17.17 3.90 -7.26
C PHE A 637 17.81 2.61 -7.78
N PRO A 638 19.13 2.39 -7.59
CA PRO A 638 19.81 1.19 -8.09
C PRO A 638 19.22 -0.15 -7.58
N SER A 639 18.53 -0.17 -6.42
CA SER A 639 17.97 -1.40 -5.85
C SER A 639 16.74 -1.91 -6.61
N THR A 640 15.81 -1.03 -6.96
CA THR A 640 14.58 -1.32 -7.75
C THR A 640 14.73 -1.01 -9.24
N GLN A 641 15.88 -0.42 -9.60
CA GLN A 641 16.24 0.09 -10.91
C GLN A 641 15.23 1.10 -11.48
N VAL A 642 14.69 1.98 -10.62
CA VAL A 642 13.79 3.07 -11.03
C VAL A 642 14.60 4.34 -11.30
N LEU A 643 14.56 4.80 -12.55
CA LEU A 643 15.06 6.12 -12.97
C LEU A 643 13.89 7.10 -13.06
N VAL A 644 14.06 8.34 -12.57
CA VAL A 644 13.15 9.47 -12.84
C VAL A 644 13.97 10.72 -13.18
N ARG A 645 13.76 11.28 -14.37
CA ARG A 645 14.40 12.52 -14.85
C ARG A 645 13.35 13.58 -15.17
N ARG A 646 13.63 14.85 -14.84
CA ARG A 646 12.71 15.98 -15.03
C ARG A 646 13.35 17.04 -15.91
N GLY A 647 12.66 17.39 -17.00
CA GLY A 647 13.07 18.36 -18.01
C GLY A 647 12.50 19.76 -17.79
N GLY A 648 12.20 20.47 -18.88
CA GLY A 648 11.55 21.79 -18.81
C GLY A 648 10.05 21.69 -18.53
N ARG A 649 9.34 20.89 -19.34
CA ARG A 649 7.93 20.49 -19.15
C ARG A 649 7.71 18.99 -19.30
N VAL A 650 8.65 18.25 -19.87
CA VAL A 650 8.57 16.78 -20.00
C VAL A 650 9.32 16.11 -18.85
N ALA A 651 8.76 15.03 -18.29
CA ALA A 651 9.44 14.14 -17.37
C ALA A 651 9.40 12.70 -17.89
N LEU A 652 10.45 11.93 -17.58
CA LEU A 652 10.62 10.53 -17.95
C LEU A 652 10.85 9.72 -16.68
N ALA A 653 10.13 8.61 -16.53
CA ALA A 653 10.51 7.54 -15.60
C ALA A 653 10.68 6.21 -16.35
N VAL A 654 11.55 5.34 -15.83
CA VAL A 654 11.86 4.03 -16.42
C VAL A 654 12.02 2.99 -15.32
N LYS A 655 11.42 1.81 -15.51
CA LYS A 655 11.51 0.67 -14.59
C LYS A 655 12.44 -0.40 -15.16
N GLY A 656 13.52 -0.72 -14.45
CA GLY A 656 14.27 -1.97 -14.63
C GLY A 656 13.83 -3.02 -13.61
N GLY A 657 14.78 -3.76 -13.03
CA GLY A 657 14.53 -4.62 -11.87
C GLY A 657 14.20 -6.06 -12.27
N HIS A 658 13.29 -6.70 -11.55
CA HIS A 658 12.89 -8.08 -11.82
C HIS A 658 11.44 -8.40 -11.50
N ASN A 659 10.85 -9.35 -12.24
CA ASN A 659 9.45 -9.76 -12.12
C ASN A 659 9.16 -10.63 -10.87
N GLY A 660 10.05 -10.59 -9.88
CA GLY A 660 9.90 -11.16 -8.54
C GLY A 660 9.89 -10.09 -7.43
N GLU A 661 9.63 -8.83 -7.77
CA GLU A 661 9.37 -7.75 -6.80
C GLU A 661 7.98 -7.92 -6.14
N ASN A 662 7.80 -7.39 -4.92
CA ASN A 662 6.47 -7.35 -4.33
C ASN A 662 5.52 -6.52 -5.21
N HIS A 663 4.27 -6.96 -5.34
CA HIS A 663 3.25 -6.30 -6.16
C HIS A 663 3.58 -6.18 -7.68
N ASN A 664 4.50 -7.00 -8.19
CA ASN A 664 4.91 -7.07 -9.60
C ASN A 664 3.76 -7.12 -10.63
N HIS A 665 4.01 -6.49 -11.79
CA HIS A 665 3.13 -6.37 -12.96
C HIS A 665 3.73 -6.95 -14.28
N ASN A 666 4.92 -7.58 -14.25
CA ASN A 666 5.68 -8.00 -15.44
C ASN A 666 6.03 -6.83 -16.39
N ASP A 667 6.49 -5.71 -15.81
CA ASP A 667 6.68 -4.41 -16.47
C ASP A 667 8.15 -4.00 -16.69
N VAL A 668 9.11 -4.92 -16.59
CA VAL A 668 10.55 -4.62 -16.75
C VAL A 668 10.83 -4.00 -18.13
N GLY A 669 11.45 -2.82 -18.15
CA GLY A 669 11.68 -2.00 -19.35
C GLY A 669 10.57 -0.99 -19.67
N SER A 670 9.49 -0.93 -18.87
CA SER A 670 8.40 0.05 -19.01
C SER A 670 8.91 1.49 -18.80
N VAL A 671 8.30 2.43 -19.53
CA VAL A 671 8.59 3.86 -19.52
C VAL A 671 7.31 4.66 -19.26
N ILE A 672 7.40 5.70 -18.44
CA ILE A 672 6.32 6.67 -18.20
C ILE A 672 6.82 8.04 -18.69
N VAL A 673 5.99 8.76 -19.46
CA VAL A 673 6.29 10.10 -19.96
C VAL A 673 5.16 11.05 -19.60
N ALA A 674 5.49 12.12 -18.87
CA ALA A 674 4.55 13.12 -18.41
C ALA A 674 4.82 14.50 -19.04
N LEU A 675 3.75 15.24 -19.33
CA LEU A 675 3.78 16.62 -19.86
C LEU A 675 3.14 17.57 -18.84
N GLY A 676 3.89 18.59 -18.41
CA GLY A 676 3.45 19.52 -17.36
C GLY A 676 3.23 18.84 -15.99
N GLY A 677 3.83 17.65 -15.79
CA GLY A 677 3.60 16.78 -14.64
C GLY A 677 2.50 15.73 -14.84
N VAL A 678 1.64 15.87 -15.86
CA VAL A 678 0.54 14.93 -16.14
C VAL A 678 1.02 13.77 -17.02
N PRO A 679 0.92 12.51 -16.58
CA PRO A 679 1.28 11.34 -17.39
C PRO A 679 0.49 11.27 -18.71
N VAL A 680 1.17 10.86 -19.79
CA VAL A 680 0.59 10.72 -21.14
C VAL A 680 0.94 9.36 -21.74
N VAL A 681 2.20 8.95 -21.62
CA VAL A 681 2.61 7.54 -21.68
C VAL A 681 2.61 7.05 -20.23
N VAL A 682 1.80 6.05 -19.91
CA VAL A 682 1.40 5.74 -18.54
C VAL A 682 1.57 4.26 -18.21
N ASP A 683 1.73 3.97 -16.93
CA ASP A 683 1.51 2.62 -16.42
C ASP A 683 0.07 2.52 -15.88
N PRO A 684 -0.72 1.46 -16.19
CA PRO A 684 -2.08 1.32 -15.67
C PRO A 684 -2.17 1.41 -14.14
N GLY A 685 -1.19 0.86 -13.41
CA GLY A 685 -1.21 0.77 -11.96
C GLY A 685 -2.27 -0.20 -11.39
N ARG A 686 -2.57 -0.02 -10.11
CA ARG A 686 -3.34 -0.97 -9.28
C ARG A 686 -4.85 -1.00 -9.59
N PRO A 687 -5.43 -2.14 -10.03
CA PRO A 687 -6.88 -2.33 -10.13
C PRO A 687 -7.53 -2.67 -8.78
N THR A 688 -8.84 -2.85 -8.77
CA THR A 688 -9.59 -3.49 -7.68
C THR A 688 -9.09 -4.92 -7.45
N TYR A 689 -8.95 -5.32 -6.19
CA TYR A 689 -8.38 -6.63 -5.81
C TYR A 689 -9.47 -7.70 -5.67
N THR A 690 -9.41 -8.74 -6.50
CA THR A 690 -10.25 -9.95 -6.39
C THR A 690 -9.43 -11.12 -5.84
N ARG A 691 -10.06 -12.29 -5.67
CA ARG A 691 -9.35 -13.54 -5.33
C ARG A 691 -8.25 -13.91 -6.34
N GLU A 692 -8.45 -13.60 -7.62
CA GLU A 692 -7.47 -13.85 -8.70
C GLU A 692 -6.15 -13.11 -8.45
N THR A 693 -6.19 -11.91 -7.87
CA THR A 693 -5.00 -11.08 -7.57
C THR A 693 -4.00 -11.78 -6.65
N PHE A 694 -4.48 -12.71 -5.81
CA PHE A 694 -3.71 -13.47 -4.81
C PHE A 694 -3.52 -14.95 -5.18
N GLY A 695 -3.98 -15.36 -6.37
CA GLY A 695 -3.87 -16.73 -6.87
C GLY A 695 -2.80 -16.90 -7.95
N ALA A 696 -2.59 -18.14 -8.38
CA ALA A 696 -1.72 -18.45 -9.53
C ALA A 696 -2.20 -17.76 -10.83
N ASP A 697 -3.50 -17.46 -10.93
CA ASP A 697 -4.09 -16.75 -12.05
C ASP A 697 -3.85 -15.22 -12.05
N ARG A 698 -3.00 -14.66 -11.15
CA ARG A 698 -2.68 -13.21 -11.11
C ARG A 698 -2.32 -12.66 -12.49
N TYR A 699 -1.47 -13.38 -13.23
CA TYR A 699 -0.98 -12.99 -14.55
C TYR A 699 -1.99 -13.27 -15.69
N SER A 700 -3.23 -13.65 -15.37
CA SER A 700 -4.37 -13.54 -16.28
C SER A 700 -4.99 -12.14 -16.27
N ILE A 701 -4.84 -11.39 -15.17
CA ILE A 701 -5.32 -10.00 -15.02
C ILE A 701 -4.50 -9.10 -15.95
N TRP A 702 -5.20 -8.27 -16.73
CA TRP A 702 -4.57 -7.52 -17.81
C TRP A 702 -3.58 -6.45 -17.36
N THR A 703 -3.75 -5.84 -16.17
CA THR A 703 -2.80 -4.88 -15.58
C THR A 703 -1.59 -5.55 -14.92
N MET A 704 -1.44 -6.87 -15.07
CA MET A 704 -0.33 -7.64 -14.52
C MET A 704 0.47 -8.29 -15.65
N ARG A 705 0.27 -7.86 -16.90
CA ARG A 705 0.78 -8.54 -18.10
C ARG A 705 1.54 -7.57 -18.96
N SER A 706 2.79 -7.90 -19.31
CA SER A 706 3.70 -7.00 -20.05
C SER A 706 3.08 -6.40 -21.33
N SER A 707 2.15 -7.11 -21.98
CA SER A 707 1.38 -6.60 -23.13
C SER A 707 0.41 -5.43 -22.83
N TRP A 708 0.27 -4.99 -21.58
CA TRP A 708 -0.44 -3.77 -21.17
C TRP A 708 0.42 -2.84 -20.30
N HIS A 709 1.74 -3.01 -20.34
CA HIS A 709 2.72 -2.02 -19.90
C HIS A 709 3.51 -1.54 -21.13
N ASN A 710 4.41 -0.57 -20.96
CA ASN A 710 5.12 0.05 -22.06
C ASN A 710 6.33 -0.79 -22.50
N THR A 711 6.13 -2.09 -22.74
CA THR A 711 7.18 -3.09 -23.03
C THR A 711 6.98 -3.72 -24.42
N PRO A 712 7.95 -4.45 -24.99
CA PRO A 712 7.69 -5.23 -26.19
C PRO A 712 6.93 -6.55 -25.92
N THR A 713 6.26 -7.07 -26.97
CA THR A 713 6.04 -8.51 -27.15
C THR A 713 7.11 -8.99 -28.12
N ILE A 714 7.90 -10.01 -27.78
CA ILE A 714 9.06 -10.44 -28.58
C ILE A 714 8.81 -11.85 -29.14
N LEU A 715 8.77 -12.01 -30.47
CA LEU A 715 8.47 -13.29 -31.14
C LEU A 715 7.14 -13.95 -30.70
N GLY A 716 6.19 -13.16 -30.20
CA GLY A 716 4.91 -13.62 -29.62
C GLY A 716 4.97 -13.95 -28.12
N LEU A 717 6.06 -13.65 -27.43
CA LEU A 717 6.25 -13.84 -25.99
C LEU A 717 5.97 -12.54 -25.21
N GLU A 718 5.23 -12.67 -24.12
CA GLU A 718 5.18 -11.71 -23.01
C GLU A 718 6.25 -12.07 -21.97
N GLN A 719 6.48 -11.20 -20.98
CA GLN A 719 7.42 -11.48 -19.90
C GLN A 719 6.91 -12.54 -18.93
N LEU A 720 7.85 -13.23 -18.30
CA LEU A 720 7.61 -14.28 -17.29
C LEU A 720 7.75 -13.71 -15.87
N ASP A 721 7.01 -14.28 -14.92
CA ASP A 721 7.04 -13.91 -13.51
C ASP A 721 8.08 -14.70 -12.72
N GLY A 722 8.78 -14.03 -11.79
CA GLY A 722 9.91 -14.60 -11.06
C GLY A 722 11.11 -13.67 -10.97
N ARG A 723 12.01 -13.95 -10.03
CA ARG A 723 13.18 -13.11 -9.72
C ARG A 723 14.32 -13.25 -10.75
N GLU A 724 14.37 -14.40 -11.40
CA GLU A 724 15.26 -14.72 -12.51
C GLU A 724 14.93 -13.96 -13.81
N TYR A 725 13.68 -13.48 -13.95
CA TYR A 725 13.22 -12.71 -15.10
C TYR A 725 13.43 -11.22 -14.82
N ALA A 726 14.60 -10.74 -15.24
CA ALA A 726 15.14 -9.44 -14.84
C ALA A 726 15.70 -8.65 -16.02
N ALA A 727 15.88 -7.34 -15.82
CA ALA A 727 16.74 -6.54 -16.71
C ALA A 727 18.21 -6.91 -16.49
N ALA A 728 18.90 -7.24 -17.57
CA ALA A 728 20.34 -7.48 -17.59
C ALA A 728 21.11 -6.25 -18.08
N ASP A 729 22.43 -6.24 -17.82
CA ASP A 729 23.40 -5.30 -18.41
C ASP A 729 22.96 -3.80 -18.36
N VAL A 730 22.49 -3.42 -17.17
CA VAL A 730 21.86 -2.15 -16.83
C VAL A 730 22.91 -1.04 -16.73
N ARG A 731 22.76 0.03 -17.53
CA ARG A 731 23.65 1.19 -17.51
C ARG A 731 22.87 2.49 -17.42
N VAL A 732 23.20 3.33 -16.45
CA VAL A 732 22.68 4.70 -16.33
C VAL A 732 23.78 5.68 -16.75
N GLY A 733 23.46 6.59 -17.67
CA GLY A 733 24.42 7.49 -18.32
C GLY A 733 23.78 8.33 -19.40
N ASP A 734 24.48 9.36 -19.90
CA ASP A 734 24.07 10.23 -21.01
C ASP A 734 22.62 10.76 -20.95
N GLY A 735 22.12 10.99 -19.74
CA GLY A 735 20.76 11.49 -19.50
C GLY A 735 19.66 10.43 -19.64
N GLY A 736 19.98 9.16 -19.47
CA GLY A 736 19.05 8.05 -19.58
C GLY A 736 19.53 6.74 -18.94
N ILE A 737 18.91 5.65 -19.36
CA ILE A 737 19.20 4.27 -18.95
C ILE A 737 19.16 3.34 -20.16
N SER A 738 20.05 2.34 -20.17
CA SER A 738 20.06 1.23 -21.13
C SER A 738 19.88 -0.10 -20.38
N LEU A 739 19.05 -0.98 -20.91
CA LEU A 739 18.61 -2.26 -20.34
C LEU A 739 18.66 -3.35 -21.40
N GLU A 740 19.19 -4.52 -21.08
CA GLU A 740 18.96 -5.75 -21.85
C GLU A 740 17.70 -6.45 -21.30
N LEU A 741 16.71 -6.67 -22.16
CA LEU A 741 15.39 -7.16 -21.76
C LEU A 741 15.19 -8.66 -22.02
N SER A 742 16.00 -9.33 -22.86
CA SER A 742 15.74 -10.72 -23.28
C SER A 742 15.61 -11.71 -22.11
N HIS A 743 16.31 -11.44 -20.99
CA HIS A 743 16.24 -12.19 -19.75
C HIS A 743 14.83 -12.17 -19.10
N ALA A 744 14.09 -11.06 -19.17
CA ALA A 744 12.72 -10.96 -18.63
C ALA A 744 11.68 -11.80 -19.41
N TYR A 745 12.01 -12.21 -20.63
CA TYR A 745 11.19 -13.09 -21.48
C TYR A 745 11.70 -14.55 -21.47
N GLY A 746 12.74 -14.84 -20.68
CA GLY A 746 13.35 -16.18 -20.61
C GLY A 746 13.95 -16.68 -21.94
N MET A 747 14.31 -15.78 -22.85
CA MET A 747 14.64 -16.11 -24.25
C MET A 747 16.11 -15.95 -24.61
N GLY A 748 16.55 -16.63 -25.66
CA GLY A 748 17.87 -16.44 -26.27
C GLY A 748 17.86 -15.35 -27.34
N GLY A 749 18.89 -14.50 -27.32
CA GLY A 749 19.02 -13.31 -28.18
C GLY A 749 19.21 -12.04 -27.35
N SER A 750 19.16 -10.89 -28.02
CA SER A 750 19.20 -9.57 -27.38
C SER A 750 17.98 -8.75 -27.78
N TRP A 751 17.42 -8.04 -26.80
CA TRP A 751 16.53 -6.90 -27.00
C TRP A 751 16.98 -5.80 -26.04
N ARG A 752 17.79 -4.86 -26.54
CA ARG A 752 18.27 -3.72 -25.78
C ARG A 752 17.32 -2.53 -25.94
N ARG A 753 16.86 -2.01 -24.81
CA ARG A 753 16.18 -0.73 -24.74
C ARG A 753 17.10 0.34 -24.18
N THR A 754 17.10 1.53 -24.76
CA THR A 754 17.75 2.73 -24.21
C THR A 754 16.77 3.89 -24.19
N ALA A 755 16.51 4.46 -23.02
CA ALA A 755 15.54 5.54 -22.81
C ALA A 755 16.21 6.75 -22.13
N SER A 756 16.08 7.94 -22.73
CA SER A 756 16.74 9.18 -22.26
C SER A 756 15.85 10.42 -22.41
N LEU A 757 16.22 11.50 -21.73
CA LEU A 757 15.54 12.80 -21.76
C LEU A 757 16.55 13.92 -21.99
N ASP A 758 16.46 14.59 -23.15
CA ASP A 758 17.15 15.86 -23.40
C ASP A 758 16.14 17.03 -23.43
N HIS A 759 16.22 17.86 -22.39
CA HIS A 759 15.42 19.06 -22.16
C HIS A 759 13.88 18.88 -22.16
N ASP A 760 13.26 18.77 -23.33
CA ASP A 760 11.81 18.57 -23.55
C ASP A 760 11.53 17.43 -24.56
N VAL A 761 12.55 16.62 -24.88
CA VAL A 761 12.48 15.50 -25.83
C VAL A 761 12.92 14.22 -25.13
N VAL A 762 12.02 13.24 -25.08
CA VAL A 762 12.35 11.87 -24.68
C VAL A 762 12.70 11.08 -25.94
N LEU A 763 13.74 10.26 -25.85
CA LEU A 763 14.10 9.26 -26.85
C LEU A 763 14.00 7.87 -26.23
N VAL A 764 13.31 6.95 -26.87
CA VAL A 764 13.26 5.52 -26.51
C VAL A 764 13.66 4.70 -27.73
N ARG A 765 14.79 4.03 -27.64
CA ARG A 765 15.42 3.26 -28.73
C ARG A 765 15.42 1.79 -28.36
N ASP A 766 14.75 0.96 -29.14
CA ASP A 766 14.76 -0.49 -29.03
C ASP A 766 15.65 -1.06 -30.15
N GLU A 767 16.57 -1.96 -29.82
CA GLU A 767 17.52 -2.61 -30.73
C GLU A 767 17.55 -4.11 -30.44
N TRP A 768 17.54 -4.97 -31.47
CA TRP A 768 17.38 -6.41 -31.26
C TRP A 768 18.24 -7.28 -32.18
N GLU A 769 18.62 -8.45 -31.67
CA GLU A 769 19.21 -9.57 -32.41
C GLU A 769 18.55 -10.88 -31.94
N LEU A 770 17.65 -11.42 -32.77
CA LEU A 770 16.70 -12.48 -32.43
C LEU A 770 17.00 -13.77 -33.21
N GLY A 771 17.04 -14.90 -32.50
CA GLY A 771 17.37 -16.21 -33.09
C GLY A 771 16.27 -16.90 -33.89
N GLY A 772 15.12 -16.24 -34.13
CA GLY A 772 13.93 -16.87 -34.70
C GLY A 772 12.96 -15.88 -35.35
N GLY A 773 11.86 -16.41 -35.89
CA GLY A 773 10.78 -15.62 -36.48
C GLY A 773 9.47 -15.79 -35.70
N GLY A 774 8.78 -14.68 -35.49
CA GLY A 774 7.52 -14.54 -34.75
C GLY A 774 7.12 -13.06 -34.72
N THR A 775 5.89 -12.75 -34.28
CA THR A 775 5.44 -11.35 -34.22
C THR A 775 6.17 -10.58 -33.13
N SER A 776 6.77 -9.45 -33.46
CA SER A 776 7.40 -8.55 -32.49
C SER A 776 6.72 -7.18 -32.54
N LEU A 777 6.17 -6.77 -31.40
CA LEU A 777 5.42 -5.52 -31.22
C LEU A 777 6.08 -4.69 -30.12
N ILE A 778 6.03 -3.36 -30.23
CA ILE A 778 6.41 -2.45 -29.14
C ILE A 778 5.14 -1.76 -28.65
N HIS A 779 4.80 -1.96 -27.37
CA HIS A 779 3.59 -1.40 -26.77
C HIS A 779 3.86 -0.07 -26.07
N TYR A 780 2.91 0.87 -26.19
CA TYR A 780 2.82 2.06 -25.35
C TYR A 780 1.38 2.27 -24.90
N VAL A 781 1.14 2.46 -23.60
CA VAL A 781 -0.18 2.73 -23.04
C VAL A 781 -0.36 4.22 -22.83
N LEU A 782 -1.44 4.75 -23.39
CA LEU A 782 -1.66 6.18 -23.57
C LEU A 782 -2.92 6.64 -22.84
N ALA A 783 -2.79 7.70 -22.05
CA ALA A 783 -3.89 8.37 -21.35
C ALA A 783 -4.23 9.71 -22.02
N GLY A 784 -5.51 9.91 -22.34
CA GLY A 784 -6.01 11.08 -23.07
C GLY A 784 -6.65 10.73 -24.41
N SER A 785 -6.78 11.71 -25.30
CA SER A 785 -7.36 11.49 -26.64
C SER A 785 -6.26 11.20 -27.65
N VAL A 786 -6.20 9.97 -28.16
CA VAL A 786 -5.18 9.49 -29.10
C VAL A 786 -5.66 9.60 -30.55
N SER A 787 -4.75 9.99 -31.45
CA SER A 787 -4.89 9.87 -32.90
C SER A 787 -3.59 9.37 -33.51
N VAL A 788 -3.65 8.62 -34.62
CA VAL A 788 -2.49 7.99 -35.26
C VAL A 788 -2.39 8.35 -36.75
N GLY A 789 -1.18 8.33 -37.28
CA GLY A 789 -0.87 8.50 -38.69
C GLY A 789 0.41 7.72 -39.07
N ASP A 790 0.88 7.91 -40.30
CA ASP A 790 2.05 7.20 -40.81
C ASP A 790 3.32 7.60 -40.02
N GLY A 791 3.81 6.71 -39.16
CA GLY A 791 5.01 6.91 -38.33
C GLY A 791 4.80 7.74 -37.05
N PHE A 792 3.57 8.08 -36.66
CA PHE A 792 3.34 8.86 -35.43
C PHE A 792 1.97 8.64 -34.75
N ALA A 793 1.91 9.02 -33.47
CA ALA A 793 0.70 9.21 -32.69
C ALA A 793 0.70 10.61 -32.04
N GLU A 794 -0.41 11.34 -32.10
CA GLU A 794 -0.66 12.57 -31.35
C GLU A 794 -1.62 12.28 -30.20
N VAL A 795 -1.23 12.63 -28.97
CA VAL A 795 -2.05 12.48 -27.77
C VAL A 795 -2.36 13.86 -27.20
N VAL A 796 -3.65 14.17 -27.05
CA VAL A 796 -4.13 15.30 -26.24
C VAL A 796 -4.19 14.82 -24.79
N ALA A 797 -3.31 15.37 -23.96
CA ALA A 797 -3.13 14.94 -22.58
C ALA A 797 -4.34 15.26 -21.68
N LEU A 798 -4.46 14.53 -20.57
CA LEU A 798 -5.42 14.82 -19.52
C LEU A 798 -5.20 16.23 -18.91
N GLU A 799 -6.23 16.73 -18.21
CA GLU A 799 -6.20 18.02 -17.48
C GLU A 799 -5.84 19.26 -18.33
N SER A 800 -5.94 19.15 -19.66
CA SER A 800 -5.49 20.17 -20.62
C SER A 800 -3.99 20.49 -20.56
N ALA A 801 -3.17 19.55 -20.09
CA ALA A 801 -1.72 19.77 -19.90
C ALA A 801 -0.95 20.09 -21.19
N GLY A 802 -1.48 19.69 -22.35
CA GLY A 802 -0.96 20.05 -23.67
C GLY A 802 -1.21 18.94 -24.69
N ARG A 803 -0.32 18.88 -25.69
CA ARG A 803 -0.30 17.85 -26.72
C ARG A 803 1.11 17.27 -26.84
N LEU A 804 1.19 15.97 -27.01
CA LEU A 804 2.45 15.23 -27.07
C LEU A 804 2.42 14.31 -28.28
N ILE A 805 3.45 14.41 -29.12
CA ILE A 805 3.64 13.55 -30.29
C ILE A 805 4.66 12.47 -29.92
N LEU A 806 4.28 11.22 -30.20
CA LEU A 806 5.15 10.07 -30.30
C LEU A 806 5.42 9.83 -31.79
N SER A 807 6.66 9.83 -32.26
CA SER A 807 7.02 9.57 -33.67
C SER A 807 8.18 8.60 -33.76
N TRP A 808 8.06 7.55 -34.58
CA TRP A 808 9.04 6.46 -34.66
C TRP A 808 9.69 6.34 -36.04
N GLU A 809 11.00 6.05 -36.05
CA GLU A 809 11.75 5.68 -37.24
C GLU A 809 12.47 4.33 -37.04
N PRO A 810 12.48 3.43 -38.04
CA PRO A 810 11.85 3.56 -39.34
C PRO A 810 10.32 3.56 -39.24
N ALA A 811 9.66 4.37 -40.06
CA ALA A 811 8.20 4.44 -40.12
C ALA A 811 7.56 3.09 -40.52
N VAL A 812 7.14 2.32 -39.51
CA VAL A 812 6.41 1.04 -39.63
C VAL A 812 4.94 1.19 -39.26
N THR A 813 4.13 0.20 -39.63
CA THR A 813 2.70 0.15 -39.30
C THR A 813 2.45 0.05 -37.79
N CYS A 814 1.39 0.71 -37.32
CA CYS A 814 0.88 0.54 -35.97
C CYS A 814 -0.60 0.13 -35.96
N ALA A 815 -1.05 -0.40 -34.83
CA ALA A 815 -2.45 -0.58 -34.48
C ALA A 815 -2.76 0.12 -33.14
N VAL A 816 -4.04 0.34 -32.85
CA VAL A 816 -4.48 0.85 -31.54
C VAL A 816 -5.57 -0.04 -30.95
N THR A 817 -5.41 -0.39 -29.68
CA THR A 817 -6.38 -1.13 -28.88
C THR A 817 -6.92 -0.22 -27.79
N VAL A 818 -8.16 0.24 -27.92
CA VAL A 818 -8.84 0.99 -26.86
C VAL A 818 -9.42 0.03 -25.83
N ARG A 819 -9.18 0.31 -24.56
CA ARG A 819 -9.80 -0.39 -23.43
C ARG A 819 -10.58 0.60 -22.59
N GLU A 820 -11.90 0.51 -22.64
CA GLU A 820 -12.79 1.17 -21.68
C GLU A 820 -12.54 0.58 -20.28
N LEU A 821 -12.59 1.42 -19.25
CA LEU A 821 -12.31 1.06 -17.86
C LEU A 821 -13.62 0.90 -17.08
N ASP A 822 -13.95 -0.35 -16.76
CA ASP A 822 -15.04 -0.77 -15.87
C ASP A 822 -14.61 -0.85 -14.40
N ASP A 823 -13.29 -0.89 -14.14
CA ASP A 823 -12.69 -0.80 -12.81
C ASP A 823 -12.70 0.64 -12.27
N PRO A 824 -13.27 0.91 -11.07
CA PRO A 824 -13.37 2.26 -10.53
C PRO A 824 -12.02 2.84 -10.09
N MET A 825 -11.07 2.01 -9.64
CA MET A 825 -9.76 2.48 -9.17
C MET A 825 -8.88 2.95 -10.32
N LEU A 826 -8.98 2.30 -11.48
CA LEU A 826 -8.36 2.77 -12.72
C LEU A 826 -9.14 3.96 -13.31
N GLY A 827 -10.48 3.93 -13.26
CA GLY A 827 -11.36 4.98 -13.78
C GLY A 827 -11.18 6.34 -13.09
N ASP A 828 -11.03 6.38 -11.76
CA ASP A 828 -10.80 7.61 -10.99
C ASP A 828 -9.42 8.27 -11.29
N VAL A 829 -8.48 7.51 -11.85
CA VAL A 829 -7.14 7.99 -12.22
C VAL A 829 -7.06 8.39 -13.69
N TRP A 830 -7.54 7.54 -14.60
CA TRP A 830 -7.34 7.66 -16.05
C TRP A 830 -8.58 8.14 -16.83
N GLY A 831 -9.76 8.12 -16.22
CA GLY A 831 -11.05 8.38 -16.88
C GLY A 831 -11.63 7.13 -17.56
N GLU A 832 -12.50 7.33 -18.55
CA GLU A 832 -13.32 6.27 -19.14
C GLU A 832 -12.51 5.15 -19.86
N ARG A 833 -11.26 5.40 -20.27
CA ARG A 833 -10.47 4.47 -21.09
C ARG A 833 -8.96 4.73 -21.08
N LEU A 834 -8.20 3.69 -21.39
CA LEU A 834 -6.80 3.77 -21.86
C LEU A 834 -6.70 3.29 -23.32
N THR A 835 -5.68 3.73 -24.05
CA THR A 835 -5.40 3.28 -25.42
C THR A 835 -4.00 2.69 -25.50
N ARG A 836 -3.87 1.42 -25.88
CA ARG A 836 -2.57 0.82 -26.21
C ARG A 836 -2.25 1.04 -27.67
N LEU A 837 -1.09 1.63 -27.95
CA LEU A 837 -0.46 1.73 -29.26
C LEU A 837 0.46 0.52 -29.46
N ASP A 838 0.27 -0.19 -30.57
CA ASP A 838 1.03 -1.39 -30.95
C ASP A 838 1.85 -1.09 -32.21
N ILE A 839 3.16 -0.90 -32.09
CA ILE A 839 4.06 -0.64 -33.22
C ILE A 839 4.64 -1.98 -33.71
N ASP A 840 4.37 -2.37 -34.96
CA ASP A 840 4.78 -3.67 -35.50
C ASP A 840 6.17 -3.61 -36.16
N VAL A 841 7.16 -4.20 -35.50
CA VAL A 841 8.54 -4.30 -36.01
C VAL A 841 8.85 -5.64 -36.68
N THR A 842 7.88 -6.57 -36.76
CA THR A 842 8.04 -7.90 -37.37
C THR A 842 8.59 -7.82 -38.80
N GLY A 843 8.16 -6.81 -39.56
CA GLY A 843 8.59 -6.58 -40.95
C GLY A 843 10.04 -6.11 -41.11
N LEU A 844 10.71 -5.69 -40.04
CA LEU A 844 12.11 -5.26 -40.06
C LEU A 844 13.11 -6.42 -39.97
N GLY A 845 12.65 -7.62 -39.57
CA GLY A 845 13.45 -8.84 -39.53
C GLY A 845 14.16 -9.10 -38.18
N PRO A 846 14.98 -10.18 -38.13
CA PRO A 846 15.53 -10.71 -36.88
C PRO A 846 16.61 -9.83 -36.24
N SER A 847 17.20 -8.89 -36.98
CA SER A 847 18.13 -7.90 -36.43
C SER A 847 17.72 -6.51 -36.90
N GLY A 848 17.56 -5.56 -35.98
CA GLY A 848 17.00 -4.25 -36.30
C GLY A 848 17.03 -3.27 -35.14
N SER A 849 16.48 -2.08 -35.40
CA SER A 849 16.27 -1.04 -34.39
C SER A 849 15.07 -0.17 -34.74
N LEU A 850 14.43 0.39 -33.72
CA LEU A 850 13.40 1.43 -33.85
C LEU A 850 13.65 2.50 -32.79
N GLU A 851 13.62 3.76 -33.20
CA GLU A 851 13.83 4.93 -32.35
C GLU A 851 12.55 5.77 -32.28
N LEU A 852 11.95 5.82 -31.09
CA LEU A 852 10.81 6.66 -30.76
C LEU A 852 11.29 8.00 -30.21
N THR A 853 10.92 9.08 -30.89
CA THR A 853 11.02 10.45 -30.36
C THR A 853 9.67 10.87 -29.76
N VAL A 854 9.68 11.37 -28.52
CA VAL A 854 8.49 11.86 -27.81
C VAL A 854 8.70 13.30 -27.35
N LYS A 855 7.80 14.22 -27.72
CA LYS A 855 7.95 15.67 -27.46
C LYS A 855 6.62 16.42 -27.42
N GLU A 856 6.61 17.60 -26.80
CA GLU A 856 5.48 18.53 -26.88
C GLU A 856 5.25 19.03 -28.33
N GLN A 857 3.98 19.05 -28.76
CA GLN A 857 3.52 19.77 -29.94
C GLN A 857 3.13 21.21 -29.53
N ARG A 858 3.76 22.21 -30.15
CA ARG A 858 3.59 23.65 -29.88
C ARG A 858 2.91 24.37 -31.03
#